data_AF-A0A2G2LC90-F1
#
_entry.id   AF-A0A2G2LC90-F1
#
_cell.length_a   1.000
_cell.length_b   1.000
_cell.length_c   1.000
_cell.angle_alpha   90.00
_cell.angle_beta   90.00
_cell.angle_gamma   90.00
#
_symmetry.space_group_name_H-M   'P 1'
#
loop_
_entity.id
_entity.type
_entity.pdbx_description
1 polymer ?
#
loop_
_entity_poly.entity_id
_entity_poly.type
_entity_poly.pdbx_seq_one_letter_code
_entity_poly.pdbx_strand_id
1 'polypeptide(L)'
;MKYLINSLVVMSLVWLTACGGGPDLDSDDPTPVANVAPTASAANDFSAEENTSVSLDANASSDSDGTITNFAWTQTSGSPSVTINNASTSSASFTTPDISTDTQLTFEVTVTDNDGATNSDSIIITVTPVITANQPPVASVPANFNAIENTNVNLDGSASSDPDGNIASYLWTQTSGSPNVTLSNSDTATATFTAPMVDSDTPLIFQLSVTDDQGDLNSNSVTVTITDASTTNQPPTANAGVDQTVAFNSETTPNMGTNLDGVVDWTSAHPFIDLKKYSREWITACDTGLQADCTGANSWNTGEESSLNLDADGWIISLPTPEESPVYWYTRLFWAGDPQYVGGRHIVTYDGDGTLNYFFGMTLVSSSAGRDVIDITSGDMMMTLTATDPNGTGNYIRNIKIVREVYESVDTDSNPFNPDFLASLSGFQLIRFMDWMATNNSPQTNWSGRSEVNDHTYTTNAGVPIEIQMRLANELAVAPWINIPHQADDNYITQFATTALQELDPNLTIYVEYTNEAWNAIFSQGAYMLVQGRAAWPSSSESDFTISVNWFGQRSANVCDIWKTVWAAQSDRVHCIMGGFAANAWVTEQAMECPLSAFAPCSAHGIDSIAIAPYFAGELGWIDRESEVELWDLTALFSEINNVSVPEALIWVDDHITLANRFNVELTAYEGGQHLVGVNAVVDNDVITSLFNNANRDPRMQQSYETFLTGWNERGGSTFTHFNHISSYSKWGSWGASEYLGQAVTAKSQALLDYLQAYPIGSSTVILRGSGSDPDGTIISYLWEQTAGISVTLVNPSASQAYFDIPTITNTVELRFTLTVTDDIGAIATDEVVITITTSEPPLITGARDDANVFYLGHSLMDNPLPELIAQSATSLGQTNTFDHQNLVGGNLTSQWDMLFNPSGDFRVSLSTGNYDTFVMIEANAVQDHITWSDTYGVALQFYDFAMGSHANMQVYLYEGWQEYTRADWRAELTTDWPHWTGIADSVNSARSGSRPVLMIPGGQALGHLYDAIAAGTADSLTDISEVFEDAVHLNPTGKYYMAMVHYATIYKRSPVGAEPTTLSGWGAGIPEPVDISLALQLQQLAWEVVTDLSARTGVE
;
A
#
# COMPACT_ATOMS: atom_id res chain seq x y z
N MET A 1 -19.95 -58.79 -19.94
CA MET A 1 -20.75 -58.29 -21.07
C MET A 1 -20.11 -58.87 -22.32
N LYS A 2 -20.76 -59.86 -22.96
CA LYS A 2 -21.15 -59.83 -24.39
C LYS A 2 -19.95 -59.57 -25.34
N TYR A 3 -19.40 -60.62 -25.99
CA TYR A 3 -19.82 -61.11 -27.33
C TYR A 3 -19.31 -60.17 -28.45
N LEU A 4 -18.79 -60.55 -29.63
CA LEU A 4 -18.91 -61.76 -30.47
C LEU A 4 -18.08 -61.54 -31.76
N ILE A 5 -17.76 -62.66 -32.46
CA ILE A 5 -17.85 -62.85 -33.94
C ILE A 5 -16.72 -62.24 -34.82
N ASN A 6 -16.10 -62.92 -35.79
CA ASN A 6 -16.38 -64.17 -36.56
C ASN A 6 -15.05 -64.65 -37.22
N SER A 7 -14.71 -65.96 -37.25
CA SER A 7 -15.08 -66.99 -38.28
C SER A 7 -14.44 -66.74 -39.66
N LEU A 8 -13.85 -67.69 -40.41
CA LEU A 8 -13.85 -69.16 -40.44
C LEU A 8 -12.92 -69.62 -41.62
N VAL A 9 -12.69 -70.94 -41.77
CA VAL A 9 -12.37 -71.73 -43.02
C VAL A 9 -10.87 -71.95 -43.34
N VAL A 10 -10.31 -73.16 -43.60
CA VAL A 10 -10.77 -74.58 -43.76
C VAL A 10 -9.55 -75.51 -43.98
N MET A 11 -9.68 -76.80 -43.59
CA MET A 11 -9.01 -78.05 -44.09
C MET A 11 -7.46 -78.18 -44.00
N SER A 12 -6.83 -79.35 -43.80
CA SER A 12 -7.25 -80.75 -43.94
C SER A 12 -6.16 -81.72 -43.42
N LEU A 13 -6.63 -82.81 -42.80
CA LEU A 13 -6.17 -84.22 -42.80
C LEU A 13 -4.70 -84.61 -42.49
N VAL A 14 -4.37 -85.29 -41.37
CA VAL A 14 -4.52 -86.72 -40.91
C VAL A 14 -3.41 -87.68 -41.39
N TRP A 15 -2.65 -88.33 -40.47
CA TRP A 15 -2.64 -89.79 -40.17
C TRP A 15 -1.36 -90.29 -39.43
N LEU A 16 -1.63 -90.83 -38.23
CA LEU A 16 -1.15 -92.06 -37.57
C LEU A 16 0.30 -92.31 -37.10
N THR A 17 0.38 -92.46 -35.78
CA THR A 17 1.26 -93.32 -34.99
C THR A 17 0.73 -94.76 -34.89
N ALA A 18 1.64 -95.75 -34.87
CA ALA A 18 1.50 -97.08 -34.26
C ALA A 18 2.92 -97.70 -34.24
N CYS A 19 3.65 -97.75 -33.12
CA CYS A 19 3.51 -98.64 -31.95
C CYS A 19 3.59 -100.14 -32.30
N GLY A 20 4.83 -100.65 -32.21
CA GLY A 20 5.27 -101.84 -31.47
C GLY A 20 4.38 -103.09 -31.39
N GLY A 21 5.03 -104.23 -31.54
CA GLY A 21 4.58 -105.50 -30.96
C GLY A 21 4.86 -106.69 -31.86
N GLY A 22 5.97 -107.38 -31.62
CA GLY A 22 6.11 -108.78 -32.03
C GLY A 22 5.07 -109.67 -31.33
N PRO A 23 4.86 -110.89 -31.83
CA PRO A 23 5.15 -112.02 -30.97
C PRO A 23 5.81 -113.19 -31.71
N ASP A 24 6.25 -114.12 -30.88
CA ASP A 24 7.22 -115.19 -31.08
C ASP A 24 6.59 -116.55 -31.51
N LEU A 25 7.48 -117.48 -31.91
CA LEU A 25 7.37 -118.97 -31.98
C LEU A 25 6.70 -119.64 -33.21
N ASP A 26 7.44 -120.49 -33.97
CA ASP A 26 7.62 -121.95 -33.69
C ASP A 26 8.35 -122.77 -34.80
N SER A 27 9.18 -123.73 -34.37
CA SER A 27 9.53 -125.08 -34.91
C SER A 27 10.32 -125.40 -36.23
N ASP A 28 11.32 -126.28 -36.02
CA ASP A 28 11.79 -127.48 -36.79
C ASP A 28 13.06 -127.51 -37.71
N ASP A 29 13.95 -128.45 -37.34
CA ASP A 29 15.33 -128.88 -37.73
C ASP A 29 15.57 -129.31 -39.21
N PRO A 30 16.80 -129.15 -39.77
CA PRO A 30 17.67 -130.34 -40.01
C PRO A 30 19.23 -130.14 -39.99
N THR A 31 19.93 -131.03 -39.25
CA THR A 31 21.32 -131.57 -39.43
C THR A 31 22.56 -130.68 -39.16
N PRO A 32 23.53 -131.09 -38.30
CA PRO A 32 24.57 -130.20 -37.76
C PRO A 32 25.80 -130.06 -38.68
N VAL A 33 25.95 -128.87 -39.26
CA VAL A 33 27.22 -128.34 -39.77
C VAL A 33 27.99 -127.77 -38.57
N ALA A 34 29.32 -127.89 -38.52
CA ALA A 34 30.09 -127.34 -37.41
C ALA A 34 30.08 -125.80 -37.48
N ASN A 35 29.46 -125.15 -36.49
CA ASN A 35 29.28 -123.70 -36.42
C ASN A 35 30.59 -122.90 -36.53
N VAL A 36 30.60 -121.87 -37.38
CA VAL A 36 31.68 -120.89 -37.49
C VAL A 36 31.27 -119.62 -36.74
N ALA A 37 32.05 -119.23 -35.73
CA ALA A 37 31.76 -118.05 -34.91
C ALA A 37 31.50 -116.79 -35.77
N PRO A 38 30.58 -115.89 -35.34
CA PRO A 38 30.22 -114.71 -36.11
C PRO A 38 31.42 -113.78 -36.27
N THR A 39 31.37 -112.87 -37.24
CA THR A 39 32.30 -111.75 -37.33
C THR A 39 31.66 -110.52 -36.69
N ALA A 40 32.19 -110.10 -35.54
CA ALA A 40 31.82 -108.82 -34.95
C ALA A 40 32.50 -107.68 -35.71
N SER A 41 31.75 -106.62 -36.00
CA SER A 41 32.29 -105.40 -36.59
C SER A 41 31.65 -104.20 -35.89
N ALA A 42 32.41 -103.57 -35.00
CA ALA A 42 32.08 -102.27 -34.46
C ALA A 42 32.43 -101.19 -35.52
N ALA A 43 31.67 -100.11 -35.56
CA ALA A 43 32.00 -98.97 -36.42
C ALA A 43 33.37 -98.36 -36.05
N ASN A 44 33.93 -97.56 -36.96
CA ASN A 44 35.23 -96.91 -36.73
C ASN A 44 35.15 -95.89 -35.58
N ASP A 45 36.27 -95.71 -34.87
CA ASP A 45 36.48 -94.71 -33.82
C ASP A 45 36.13 -93.28 -34.28
N PHE A 46 35.55 -92.48 -33.38
CA PHE A 46 35.24 -91.07 -33.66
C PHE A 46 35.21 -90.20 -32.39
N SER A 47 35.05 -88.89 -32.58
CA SER A 47 35.01 -87.90 -31.51
C SER A 47 33.60 -87.36 -31.32
N ALA A 48 33.21 -87.06 -30.09
CA ALA A 48 31.92 -86.43 -29.76
C ALA A 48 32.10 -85.41 -28.63
N GLU A 49 31.27 -84.37 -28.61
CA GLU A 49 31.28 -83.39 -27.51
C GLU A 49 30.64 -83.99 -26.25
N GLU A 50 30.99 -83.50 -25.07
CA GLU A 50 30.35 -83.90 -23.81
C GLU A 50 28.84 -83.63 -23.79
N ASN A 51 28.08 -84.37 -22.97
CA ASN A 51 26.63 -84.27 -22.84
C ASN A 51 25.83 -84.48 -24.14
N THR A 52 26.43 -85.07 -25.18
CA THR A 52 25.76 -85.39 -26.44
C THR A 52 25.46 -86.89 -26.55
N SER A 53 24.40 -87.24 -27.29
CA SER A 53 24.05 -88.65 -27.50
C SER A 53 24.90 -89.25 -28.62
N VAL A 54 25.59 -90.35 -28.31
CA VAL A 54 26.49 -91.09 -29.20
C VAL A 54 25.90 -92.47 -29.49
N SER A 55 25.94 -92.88 -30.76
CA SER A 55 25.48 -94.19 -31.21
C SER A 55 26.67 -95.14 -31.42
N LEU A 56 26.54 -96.36 -30.90
CA LEU A 56 27.45 -97.48 -31.10
C LEU A 56 26.80 -98.45 -32.10
N ASP A 57 27.40 -98.60 -33.27
CA ASP A 57 26.85 -99.35 -34.39
C ASP A 57 27.68 -100.61 -34.66
N ALA A 58 27.01 -101.77 -34.65
CA ALA A 58 27.56 -103.07 -35.01
C ALA A 58 26.75 -103.79 -36.10
N ASN A 59 25.93 -103.06 -36.87
CA ASN A 59 25.07 -103.61 -37.92
C ASN A 59 25.85 -104.30 -39.07
N ALA A 60 27.15 -104.01 -39.21
CA ALA A 60 28.03 -104.69 -40.15
C ALA A 60 28.47 -106.09 -39.68
N SER A 61 28.17 -106.46 -38.43
CA SER A 61 28.44 -107.81 -37.92
C SER A 61 27.61 -108.84 -38.69
N SER A 62 28.23 -109.96 -39.06
CA SER A 62 27.58 -111.00 -39.85
C SER A 62 28.04 -112.38 -39.41
N ASP A 63 27.17 -113.35 -39.64
CA ASP A 63 27.46 -114.76 -39.47
C ASP A 63 27.32 -115.43 -40.84
N SER A 64 28.30 -116.25 -41.20
CA SER A 64 28.43 -116.82 -42.55
C SER A 64 27.67 -118.13 -42.74
N ASP A 65 27.41 -118.86 -41.66
CA ASP A 65 26.69 -120.13 -41.65
C ASP A 65 25.45 -120.12 -40.74
N GLY A 66 25.26 -119.06 -39.96
CA GLY A 66 24.05 -118.83 -39.16
C GLY A 66 23.54 -117.39 -39.17
N THR A 67 22.89 -117.02 -38.06
CA THR A 67 22.34 -115.69 -37.78
C THR A 67 22.79 -115.23 -36.41
N ILE A 68 23.06 -113.93 -36.28
CA ILE A 68 23.39 -113.33 -34.99
C ILE A 68 22.11 -113.22 -34.15
N THR A 69 22.14 -113.79 -32.95
CA THR A 69 21.00 -113.79 -32.02
C THR A 69 21.14 -112.76 -30.91
N ASN A 70 22.37 -112.36 -30.56
CA ASN A 70 22.59 -111.40 -29.49
C ASN A 70 23.79 -110.49 -29.75
N PHE A 71 23.65 -109.24 -29.33
CA PHE A 71 24.74 -108.29 -29.19
C PHE A 71 24.90 -107.98 -27.71
N ALA A 72 26.09 -107.64 -27.25
CA ALA A 72 26.33 -107.20 -25.89
C ALA A 72 27.43 -106.15 -25.88
N TRP A 73 27.03 -104.89 -25.79
CA TRP A 73 27.91 -103.74 -25.64
C TRP A 73 28.29 -103.55 -24.19
N THR A 74 29.60 -103.45 -23.94
CA THR A 74 30.13 -103.12 -22.62
C THR A 74 31.18 -102.03 -22.76
N GLN A 75 31.22 -101.09 -21.82
CA GLN A 75 32.34 -100.17 -21.72
C GLN A 75 33.48 -100.91 -21.03
N THR A 76 34.58 -101.10 -21.75
CA THR A 76 35.72 -101.88 -21.27
C THR A 76 36.80 -101.01 -20.63
N SER A 77 36.88 -99.73 -21.01
CA SER A 77 37.79 -98.76 -20.39
C SER A 77 37.34 -97.29 -20.54
N GLY A 78 38.01 -96.39 -19.82
CA GLY A 78 37.65 -94.97 -19.70
C GLY A 78 36.80 -94.68 -18.46
N SER A 79 36.93 -93.47 -17.91
CA SER A 79 36.16 -92.97 -16.75
C SER A 79 35.62 -91.57 -17.08
N PRO A 80 34.37 -91.24 -16.71
CA PRO A 80 33.43 -92.05 -15.93
C PRO A 80 32.78 -93.17 -16.74
N SER A 81 32.22 -94.17 -16.04
CA SER A 81 31.42 -95.21 -16.66
C SER A 81 30.06 -94.66 -17.07
N VAL A 82 29.63 -94.94 -18.30
CA VAL A 82 28.34 -94.48 -18.84
C VAL A 82 27.30 -95.60 -18.82
N THR A 83 26.03 -95.24 -18.75
CA THR A 83 24.94 -96.20 -18.94
C THR A 83 24.68 -96.36 -20.44
N ILE A 84 24.91 -97.57 -20.97
CA ILE A 84 24.67 -97.90 -22.38
C ILE A 84 23.21 -98.31 -22.55
N ASN A 85 22.45 -97.51 -23.28
CA ASN A 85 21.08 -97.80 -23.66
C ASN A 85 21.08 -98.78 -24.85
N ASN A 86 20.14 -99.73 -24.83
CA ASN A 86 20.03 -100.79 -25.85
C ASN A 86 21.32 -101.60 -26.05
N ALA A 87 22.08 -101.79 -24.96
CA ALA A 87 23.37 -102.48 -24.97
C ALA A 87 23.30 -103.90 -25.56
N SER A 88 22.13 -104.53 -25.59
CA SER A 88 21.96 -105.87 -26.16
C SER A 88 21.55 -105.89 -27.64
N THR A 89 21.73 -104.80 -28.38
CA THR A 89 21.28 -104.66 -29.78
C THR A 89 22.43 -104.25 -30.72
N SER A 90 22.23 -104.40 -32.03
CA SER A 90 23.21 -103.99 -33.04
C SER A 90 23.42 -102.47 -33.12
N SER A 91 22.54 -101.68 -32.51
CA SER A 91 22.64 -100.21 -32.45
C SER A 91 22.35 -99.74 -31.02
N ALA A 92 23.40 -99.67 -30.21
CA ALA A 92 23.33 -99.14 -28.85
C ALA A 92 23.61 -97.64 -28.83
N SER A 93 23.32 -96.97 -27.72
CA SER A 93 23.69 -95.56 -27.55
C SER A 93 23.95 -95.21 -26.11
N PHE A 94 24.69 -94.13 -25.88
CA PHE A 94 24.88 -93.54 -24.56
C PHE A 94 24.98 -92.02 -24.68
N THR A 95 24.90 -91.30 -23.57
CA THR A 95 25.20 -89.87 -23.53
C THR A 95 26.62 -89.71 -23.01
N THR A 96 27.46 -88.98 -23.75
CA THR A 96 28.84 -88.69 -23.32
C THR A 96 28.82 -87.96 -21.97
N PRO A 97 29.71 -88.31 -21.04
CA PRO A 97 29.71 -87.71 -19.72
C PRO A 97 30.28 -86.29 -19.77
N ASP A 98 29.90 -85.50 -18.77
CA ASP A 98 30.54 -84.23 -18.45
C ASP A 98 32.02 -84.46 -18.07
N ILE A 99 32.92 -83.77 -18.76
CA ILE A 99 34.37 -83.89 -18.65
C ILE A 99 35.02 -82.51 -18.75
N SER A 100 36.16 -82.31 -18.09
CA SER A 100 36.90 -81.03 -18.17
C SER A 100 38.13 -81.07 -19.08
N THR A 101 38.49 -82.25 -19.59
CA THR A 101 39.60 -82.49 -20.52
C THR A 101 39.28 -83.68 -21.42
N ASP A 102 39.78 -83.68 -22.66
CA ASP A 102 39.59 -84.78 -23.63
C ASP A 102 39.75 -86.15 -22.97
N THR A 103 38.71 -86.98 -23.06
CA THR A 103 38.63 -88.28 -22.38
C THR A 103 38.21 -89.37 -23.35
N GLN A 104 38.97 -90.46 -23.41
CA GLN A 104 38.65 -91.61 -24.27
C GLN A 104 37.84 -92.66 -23.51
N LEU A 105 36.72 -93.08 -24.11
CA LEU A 105 35.89 -94.18 -23.64
C LEU A 105 35.93 -95.32 -24.68
N THR A 106 36.26 -96.54 -24.25
CA THR A 106 36.31 -97.70 -25.15
C THR A 106 35.13 -98.64 -24.88
N PHE A 107 34.46 -99.05 -25.95
CA PHE A 107 33.33 -99.95 -25.92
C PHE A 107 33.61 -101.18 -26.75
N GLU A 108 33.25 -102.36 -26.24
CA GLU A 108 33.37 -103.63 -26.97
C GLU A 108 31.97 -104.20 -27.18
N VAL A 109 31.68 -104.60 -28.42
CA VAL A 109 30.50 -105.41 -28.74
C VAL A 109 30.91 -106.87 -28.80
N THR A 110 30.23 -107.71 -28.04
CA THR A 110 30.30 -109.17 -28.20
C THR A 110 29.05 -109.64 -28.93
N VAL A 111 29.25 -110.34 -30.04
CA VAL A 111 28.20 -110.84 -30.93
C VAL A 111 28.10 -112.35 -30.78
N THR A 112 26.88 -112.89 -30.62
CA THR A 112 26.62 -114.34 -30.43
C THR A 112 25.73 -114.86 -31.55
N ASP A 113 26.13 -115.94 -32.22
CA ASP A 113 25.31 -116.60 -33.23
C ASP A 113 24.21 -117.51 -32.64
N ASN A 114 23.35 -118.08 -33.49
CA ASN A 114 22.27 -118.97 -33.10
C ASN A 114 22.72 -120.32 -32.54
N ASP A 115 23.99 -120.67 -32.69
CA ASP A 115 24.58 -121.91 -32.18
C ASP A 115 25.49 -121.67 -30.95
N GLY A 116 25.54 -120.42 -30.47
CA GLY A 116 26.17 -119.99 -29.22
C GLY A 116 27.65 -119.61 -29.31
N ALA A 117 28.27 -119.55 -30.50
CA ALA A 117 29.64 -119.06 -30.61
C ALA A 117 29.67 -117.53 -30.66
N THR A 118 30.76 -116.95 -30.16
CA THR A 118 30.89 -115.51 -29.96
C THR A 118 32.15 -114.93 -30.57
N ASN A 119 32.07 -113.67 -31.01
CA ASN A 119 33.21 -112.87 -31.40
C ASN A 119 33.00 -111.43 -30.94
N SER A 120 34.08 -110.67 -30.77
CA SER A 120 34.01 -109.31 -30.23
C SER A 120 34.85 -108.35 -31.04
N ASP A 121 34.40 -107.10 -31.11
CA ASP A 121 35.12 -105.99 -31.71
C ASP A 121 34.93 -104.72 -30.88
N SER A 122 35.88 -103.78 -30.94
CA SER A 122 35.91 -102.59 -30.09
C SER A 122 35.91 -101.29 -30.88
N ILE A 123 35.32 -100.26 -30.29
CA ILE A 123 35.29 -98.87 -30.77
C ILE A 123 35.71 -97.92 -29.64
N ILE A 124 36.53 -96.92 -29.99
CA ILE A 124 36.98 -95.86 -29.09
C ILE A 124 36.27 -94.55 -29.44
N ILE A 125 35.63 -93.94 -28.45
CA ILE A 125 35.01 -92.62 -28.54
C ILE A 125 35.86 -91.61 -27.76
N THR A 126 36.40 -90.60 -28.43
CA THR A 126 37.09 -89.49 -27.76
C THR A 126 36.09 -88.38 -27.46
N VAL A 127 35.76 -88.19 -26.18
CA VAL A 127 34.87 -87.12 -25.73
C VAL A 127 35.68 -85.85 -25.53
N THR A 128 35.25 -84.74 -26.11
CA THR A 128 35.88 -83.41 -25.94
C THR A 128 35.00 -82.50 -25.09
N PRO A 129 35.56 -81.74 -24.12
CA PRO A 129 34.79 -80.83 -23.27
C PRO A 129 34.30 -79.63 -24.08
N VAL A 130 33.11 -79.13 -23.75
CA VAL A 130 32.54 -77.89 -24.29
C VAL A 130 32.86 -76.76 -23.31
N ILE A 131 34.01 -76.11 -23.52
CA ILE A 131 34.35 -74.91 -22.75
C ILE A 131 33.55 -73.72 -23.31
N THR A 132 32.47 -73.34 -22.63
CA THR A 132 31.81 -72.05 -22.88
C THR A 132 32.70 -70.92 -22.36
N ALA A 133 33.04 -69.96 -23.22
CA ALA A 133 33.75 -68.76 -22.80
C ALA A 133 32.87 -67.96 -21.81
N ASN A 134 33.50 -67.42 -20.76
CA ASN A 134 32.85 -66.50 -19.83
C ASN A 134 32.15 -65.38 -20.59
N GLN A 135 30.90 -65.08 -20.22
CA GLN A 135 30.18 -63.94 -20.77
C GLN A 135 30.38 -62.75 -19.84
N PRO A 136 30.83 -61.58 -20.35
CA PRO A 136 30.99 -60.42 -19.49
C PRO A 136 29.64 -60.03 -18.88
N PRO A 137 29.63 -59.43 -17.69
CA PRO A 137 28.40 -58.99 -17.05
C PRO A 137 27.73 -57.88 -17.87
N VAL A 138 26.50 -57.55 -17.55
CA VAL A 138 25.72 -56.48 -18.18
C VAL A 138 25.44 -55.41 -17.14
N ALA A 139 26.10 -54.25 -17.26
CA ALA A 139 25.85 -53.08 -16.44
C ALA A 139 24.51 -52.43 -16.84
N SER A 140 23.55 -52.41 -15.92
CA SER A 140 22.26 -51.74 -16.10
C SER A 140 22.20 -50.50 -15.23
N VAL A 141 21.92 -49.35 -15.84
CA VAL A 141 21.72 -48.07 -15.16
C VAL A 141 20.31 -47.55 -15.49
N PRO A 142 19.72 -46.64 -14.71
CA PRO A 142 18.42 -46.07 -15.05
C PRO A 142 18.52 -45.26 -16.34
N ALA A 143 17.36 -45.01 -16.98
CA ALA A 143 17.29 -44.02 -18.04
C ALA A 143 17.70 -42.64 -17.52
N ASN A 144 18.20 -41.77 -18.39
CA ASN A 144 18.53 -40.39 -18.04
C ASN A 144 17.33 -39.70 -17.38
N PHE A 145 17.60 -38.95 -16.31
CA PHE A 145 16.56 -38.30 -15.52
C PHE A 145 17.03 -36.94 -14.99
N ASN A 146 16.07 -36.15 -14.51
CA ASN A 146 16.36 -34.84 -13.93
C ASN A 146 16.28 -34.91 -12.39
N ALA A 147 17.10 -34.11 -11.73
CA ALA A 147 17.06 -33.91 -10.29
C ALA A 147 17.15 -32.42 -9.97
N ILE A 148 16.42 -31.95 -8.97
CA ILE A 148 16.48 -30.55 -8.52
C ILE A 148 17.74 -30.38 -7.66
N GLU A 149 18.44 -29.25 -7.79
CA GLU A 149 19.56 -28.92 -6.92
C GLU A 149 19.22 -29.01 -5.41
N ASN A 150 20.23 -29.25 -4.57
CA ASN A 150 20.11 -29.47 -3.13
C ASN A 150 19.27 -30.70 -2.69
N THR A 151 18.78 -31.52 -3.62
CA THR A 151 18.09 -32.79 -3.29
C THR A 151 19.03 -33.99 -3.33
N ASN A 152 18.68 -35.06 -2.61
CA ASN A 152 19.45 -36.30 -2.64
C ASN A 152 19.07 -37.14 -3.86
N VAL A 153 20.06 -37.43 -4.71
CA VAL A 153 19.93 -38.24 -5.93
C VAL A 153 20.34 -39.68 -5.66
N ASN A 154 19.59 -40.64 -6.21
CA ASN A 154 19.89 -42.07 -6.14
C ASN A 154 20.21 -42.63 -7.53
N LEU A 155 21.35 -43.33 -7.65
CA LEU A 155 21.80 -44.04 -8.84
C LEU A 155 21.63 -45.54 -8.59
N ASP A 156 20.71 -46.19 -9.30
CA ASP A 156 20.35 -47.59 -9.08
C ASP A 156 20.85 -48.52 -10.18
N GLY A 157 21.87 -49.31 -9.84
CA GLY A 157 22.51 -50.30 -10.71
C GLY A 157 22.06 -51.73 -10.43
N SER A 158 21.07 -51.94 -9.56
CA SER A 158 20.67 -53.27 -9.05
C SER A 158 20.10 -54.21 -10.11
N ALA A 159 19.71 -53.69 -11.26
CA ALA A 159 19.27 -54.47 -12.42
C ALA A 159 20.44 -55.06 -13.25
N SER A 160 21.69 -54.78 -12.88
CA SER A 160 22.86 -55.39 -13.53
C SER A 160 22.84 -56.90 -13.31
N SER A 161 23.25 -57.66 -14.33
CA SER A 161 23.20 -59.12 -14.29
C SER A 161 24.40 -59.73 -14.99
N ASP A 162 24.73 -60.96 -14.60
CA ASP A 162 25.74 -61.76 -15.25
C ASP A 162 25.04 -62.99 -15.89
N PRO A 163 25.14 -63.18 -17.23
CA PRO A 163 24.47 -64.28 -17.92
C PRO A 163 24.93 -65.70 -17.53
N ASP A 164 26.16 -65.88 -17.06
CA ASP A 164 26.73 -67.19 -16.72
C ASP A 164 27.40 -67.26 -15.32
N GLY A 165 27.43 -66.16 -14.58
CA GLY A 165 27.99 -66.09 -13.22
C GLY A 165 27.23 -65.15 -12.26
N ASN A 166 27.98 -64.51 -11.36
CA ASN A 166 27.47 -63.51 -10.43
C ASN A 166 28.33 -62.24 -10.46
N ILE A 167 27.72 -61.07 -10.25
CA ILE A 167 28.47 -59.81 -10.10
C ILE A 167 29.26 -59.82 -8.79
N ALA A 168 30.58 -59.69 -8.89
CA ALA A 168 31.51 -59.62 -7.77
C ALA A 168 31.67 -58.20 -7.19
N SER A 169 31.57 -57.14 -8.00
CA SER A 169 31.73 -55.75 -7.53
C SER A 169 31.02 -54.71 -8.40
N TYR A 170 30.64 -53.59 -7.77
CA TYR A 170 30.10 -52.38 -8.41
C TYR A 170 31.06 -51.21 -8.21
N LEU A 171 31.12 -50.28 -9.18
CA LEU A 171 31.84 -49.03 -9.03
C LEU A 171 31.16 -47.89 -9.81
N TRP A 172 30.67 -46.89 -9.09
CA TRP A 172 30.12 -45.65 -9.62
C TRP A 172 31.17 -44.55 -9.66
N THR A 173 31.29 -43.88 -10.81
CA THR A 173 32.18 -42.74 -10.99
C THR A 173 31.48 -41.61 -11.75
N GLN A 174 31.68 -40.36 -11.33
CA GLN A 174 31.35 -39.22 -12.18
C GLN A 174 32.44 -39.09 -13.25
N THR A 175 32.03 -39.15 -14.51
CA THR A 175 32.96 -39.15 -15.67
C THR A 175 32.95 -37.84 -16.43
N SER A 176 31.88 -37.04 -16.28
CA SER A 176 31.75 -35.72 -16.89
C SER A 176 30.74 -34.84 -16.14
N GLY A 177 30.74 -33.53 -16.46
CA GLY A 177 29.95 -32.51 -15.78
C GLY A 177 30.72 -31.81 -14.65
N SER A 178 30.37 -30.55 -14.37
CA SER A 178 30.89 -29.73 -13.28
C SER A 178 29.70 -29.12 -12.52
N PRO A 179 29.73 -29.03 -11.18
CA PRO A 179 30.83 -29.42 -10.29
C PRO A 179 30.94 -30.94 -10.07
N ASN A 180 32.08 -31.38 -9.52
CA ASN A 180 32.25 -32.76 -9.07
C ASN A 180 31.47 -32.98 -7.77
N VAL A 181 30.71 -34.07 -7.70
CA VAL A 181 29.94 -34.46 -6.51
C VAL A 181 30.63 -35.57 -5.74
N THR A 182 30.43 -35.61 -4.43
CA THR A 182 30.91 -36.72 -3.60
C THR A 182 29.86 -37.83 -3.59
N LEU A 183 30.17 -38.98 -4.18
CA LEU A 183 29.30 -40.16 -4.18
C LEU A 183 29.43 -40.91 -2.85
N SER A 184 28.29 -41.22 -2.23
CA SER A 184 28.18 -42.16 -1.10
C SER A 184 27.80 -43.55 -1.62
N ASN A 185 28.37 -44.60 -1.02
CA ASN A 185 28.17 -46.01 -1.41
C ASN A 185 28.51 -46.30 -2.88
N SER A 186 29.55 -45.65 -3.42
CA SER A 186 29.95 -45.77 -4.83
C SER A 186 30.43 -47.18 -5.21
N ASP A 187 30.76 -48.03 -4.25
CA ASP A 187 31.17 -49.42 -4.41
C ASP A 187 30.02 -50.43 -4.28
N THR A 188 28.77 -49.96 -4.24
CA THR A 188 27.57 -50.80 -4.11
C THR A 188 26.63 -50.67 -5.31
N ALA A 189 25.61 -51.53 -5.37
CA ALA A 189 24.61 -51.48 -6.43
C ALA A 189 23.83 -50.14 -6.49
N THR A 190 23.72 -49.43 -5.36
CA THR A 190 23.01 -48.14 -5.27
C THR A 190 23.91 -47.06 -4.67
N ALA A 191 24.25 -46.03 -5.45
CA ALA A 191 25.04 -44.90 -4.99
C ALA A 191 24.18 -43.63 -4.85
N THR A 192 24.53 -42.74 -3.93
CA THR A 192 23.80 -41.47 -3.72
C THR A 192 24.72 -40.26 -3.71
N PHE A 193 24.19 -39.09 -4.05
CA PHE A 193 24.87 -37.81 -3.85
C PHE A 193 23.84 -36.69 -3.65
N THR A 194 24.26 -35.58 -3.04
CA THR A 194 23.45 -34.35 -3.00
C THR A 194 23.68 -33.57 -4.28
N ALA A 195 22.61 -33.28 -5.01
CA ALA A 195 22.65 -32.46 -6.22
C ALA A 195 23.30 -31.09 -5.91
N PRO A 196 24.35 -30.69 -6.63
CA PRO A 196 25.02 -29.41 -6.41
C PRO A 196 24.14 -28.25 -6.88
N MET A 197 24.38 -27.05 -6.36
CA MET A 197 23.80 -25.83 -6.92
C MET A 197 24.38 -25.53 -8.32
N VAL A 198 23.55 -25.12 -9.27
CA VAL A 198 23.92 -24.87 -10.66
C VAL A 198 23.18 -23.67 -11.23
N ASP A 199 23.86 -22.76 -11.94
CA ASP A 199 23.27 -21.52 -12.48
C ASP A 199 22.44 -21.72 -13.79
N SER A 200 22.27 -22.97 -14.21
CA SER A 200 21.44 -23.41 -15.34
C SER A 200 21.39 -24.94 -15.38
N ASP A 201 20.41 -25.53 -16.09
CA ASP A 201 20.27 -26.98 -16.29
C ASP A 201 21.60 -27.63 -16.71
N THR A 202 22.22 -28.34 -15.77
CA THR A 202 23.59 -28.84 -15.90
C THR A 202 23.62 -30.36 -15.92
N PRO A 203 24.02 -31.00 -17.03
CA PRO A 203 24.13 -32.44 -17.11
C PRO A 203 25.39 -32.97 -16.39
N LEU A 204 25.20 -33.87 -15.44
CA LEU A 204 26.25 -34.68 -14.81
C LEU A 204 26.20 -36.11 -15.34
N ILE A 205 27.33 -36.69 -15.73
CA ILE A 205 27.39 -38.04 -16.32
C ILE A 205 28.09 -39.00 -15.35
N PHE A 206 27.36 -40.03 -14.95
CA PHE A 206 27.84 -41.09 -14.07
C PHE A 206 28.01 -42.39 -14.83
N GLN A 207 29.09 -43.12 -14.58
CA GLN A 207 29.35 -44.44 -15.13
C GLN A 207 29.33 -45.47 -14.00
N LEU A 208 28.54 -46.53 -14.19
CA LEU A 208 28.62 -47.76 -13.42
C LEU A 208 29.53 -48.74 -14.15
N SER A 209 30.52 -49.30 -13.44
CA SER A 209 31.27 -50.48 -13.87
C SER A 209 30.91 -51.66 -12.97
N VAL A 210 30.59 -52.80 -13.57
CA VAL A 210 30.35 -54.07 -12.86
C VAL A 210 31.37 -55.11 -13.30
N THR A 211 31.87 -55.89 -12.35
CA THR A 211 32.83 -56.98 -12.58
C THR A 211 32.20 -58.30 -12.16
N ASP A 212 32.29 -59.34 -12.97
CA ASP A 212 31.80 -60.67 -12.64
C ASP A 212 32.76 -61.45 -11.71
N ASP A 213 32.38 -62.68 -11.34
CA ASP A 213 33.15 -63.58 -10.49
C ASP A 213 34.35 -64.23 -11.19
N GLN A 214 34.52 -63.99 -12.50
CA GLN A 214 35.66 -64.44 -13.30
C GLN A 214 36.61 -63.30 -13.73
N GLY A 215 36.27 -62.06 -13.39
CA GLY A 215 37.08 -60.85 -13.56
C GLY A 215 36.77 -60.02 -14.82
N ASP A 216 35.79 -60.38 -15.64
CA ASP A 216 35.40 -59.56 -16.79
C ASP A 216 34.53 -58.37 -16.35
N LEU A 217 34.66 -57.26 -17.07
CA LEU A 217 34.06 -55.97 -16.71
C LEU A 217 33.16 -55.45 -17.82
N ASN A 218 32.03 -54.88 -17.42
CA ASN A 218 31.16 -54.10 -18.30
C ASN A 218 30.79 -52.78 -17.64
N SER A 219 30.59 -51.73 -18.45
CA SER A 219 30.21 -50.42 -17.95
C SER A 219 29.10 -49.79 -18.75
N ASN A 220 28.29 -48.97 -18.08
CA ASN A 220 27.18 -48.24 -18.67
C ASN A 220 27.04 -46.89 -17.95
N SER A 221 26.44 -45.90 -18.62
CA SER A 221 26.40 -44.52 -18.14
C SER A 221 24.99 -43.95 -18.11
N VAL A 222 24.72 -43.13 -17.10
CA VAL A 222 23.49 -42.36 -16.96
C VAL A 222 23.83 -40.87 -16.86
N THR A 223 23.04 -40.06 -17.56
CA THR A 223 23.07 -38.60 -17.40
C THR A 223 21.99 -38.19 -16.41
N VAL A 224 22.39 -37.47 -15.36
CA VAL A 224 21.49 -36.78 -14.46
C VAL A 224 21.58 -35.30 -14.78
N THR A 225 20.51 -34.72 -15.31
CA THR A 225 20.43 -33.26 -15.50
C THR A 225 20.04 -32.64 -14.18
N ILE A 226 20.95 -31.88 -13.57
CA ILE A 226 20.61 -31.07 -12.41
C ILE A 226 19.84 -29.87 -12.94
N THR A 227 18.54 -29.86 -12.66
CA THR A 227 17.67 -28.76 -13.01
C THR A 227 17.93 -27.65 -12.00
N ASP A 228 18.25 -26.47 -12.54
CA ASP A 228 18.38 -25.27 -11.73
C ASP A 228 17.00 -24.98 -11.11
N ALA A 229 16.94 -24.89 -9.78
CA ALA A 229 15.70 -24.63 -9.06
C ALA A 229 15.14 -23.23 -9.37
N SER A 230 15.92 -22.34 -9.99
CA SER A 230 15.45 -21.08 -10.55
C SER A 230 14.43 -21.26 -11.70
N THR A 231 14.27 -22.48 -12.25
CA THR A 231 13.35 -22.74 -13.37
C THR A 231 11.92 -23.07 -12.97
N THR A 232 11.57 -23.04 -11.68
CA THR A 232 10.16 -22.87 -11.25
C THR A 232 9.88 -21.48 -10.74
N ASN A 233 10.42 -20.46 -11.41
CA ASN A 233 9.98 -19.08 -11.21
C ASN A 233 8.45 -18.99 -11.21
N GLN A 234 7.87 -18.65 -10.06
CA GLN A 234 6.49 -18.21 -10.03
C GLN A 234 6.49 -16.77 -10.51
N PRO A 235 5.84 -16.48 -11.66
CA PRO A 235 5.88 -15.14 -12.22
C PRO A 235 5.48 -14.13 -11.15
N PRO A 236 6.17 -13.00 -11.06
CA PRO A 236 5.88 -12.00 -10.04
C PRO A 236 4.42 -11.56 -10.19
N THR A 237 3.83 -11.02 -9.15
CA THR A 237 2.57 -10.31 -9.21
C THR A 237 2.87 -8.83 -9.33
N ALA A 238 2.42 -8.23 -10.43
CA ALA A 238 2.37 -6.78 -10.58
C ALA A 238 1.04 -6.25 -10.04
N ASN A 239 1.09 -5.12 -9.33
CA ASN A 239 -0.08 -4.37 -8.91
C ASN A 239 0.16 -2.91 -9.26
N ALA A 240 -0.61 -2.36 -10.20
CA ALA A 240 -0.48 -0.98 -10.69
C ALA A 240 -1.18 0.05 -9.77
N GLY A 241 -1.74 -0.41 -8.64
CA GLY A 241 -2.52 0.41 -7.73
C GLY A 241 -4.00 0.48 -8.14
N VAL A 242 -4.79 1.18 -7.33
CA VAL A 242 -6.21 1.41 -7.63
C VAL A 242 -6.35 2.53 -8.67
N ASP A 243 -7.42 2.44 -9.49
CA ASP A 243 -7.81 3.54 -10.39
C ASP A 243 -7.92 4.86 -9.60
N GLN A 244 -7.35 5.93 -10.16
CA GLN A 244 -7.31 7.24 -9.51
C GLN A 244 -8.24 8.20 -10.22
N THR A 245 -8.95 9.02 -9.44
CA THR A 245 -9.60 10.23 -9.96
C THR A 245 -8.90 11.43 -9.35
N VAL A 246 -8.32 12.28 -10.19
CA VAL A 246 -7.57 13.47 -9.80
C VAL A 246 -8.24 14.70 -10.41
N ALA A 247 -8.25 15.83 -9.74
CA ALA A 247 -8.73 17.07 -10.33
C ALA A 247 -7.58 17.81 -11.02
N PHE A 248 -7.87 18.58 -12.06
CA PHE A 248 -7.00 19.59 -12.65
C PHE A 248 -7.44 20.93 -12.08
N ASN A 249 -6.67 21.42 -11.10
CA ASN A 249 -6.86 22.73 -10.49
C ASN A 249 -5.51 23.43 -10.57
N SER A 250 -5.51 24.74 -10.82
CA SER A 250 -4.27 25.53 -10.81
C SER A 250 -3.73 25.81 -9.40
N GLU A 251 -4.33 25.23 -8.35
CA GLU A 251 -3.94 25.41 -6.95
C GLU A 251 -3.09 24.22 -6.48
N THR A 252 -1.84 24.53 -6.11
CA THR A 252 -0.80 23.57 -5.69
C THR A 252 -0.68 23.43 -4.17
N THR A 253 -1.53 24.10 -3.40
CA THR A 253 -1.47 24.10 -1.92
C THR A 253 -1.99 22.76 -1.39
N PRO A 254 -1.23 21.98 -0.58
CA PRO A 254 -1.70 20.77 0.09
C PRO A 254 -2.92 21.02 0.97
N ASN A 255 -3.84 20.05 1.09
CA ASN A 255 -5.08 20.21 1.88
C ASN A 255 -5.12 19.26 3.06
N MET A 256 -4.28 18.23 3.05
CA MET A 256 -4.17 17.27 4.13
C MET A 256 -2.71 16.92 4.38
N GLY A 257 -2.27 17.19 5.61
CA GLY A 257 -1.00 16.77 6.15
C GLY A 257 -1.16 15.96 7.43
N THR A 258 -0.03 15.51 7.98
CA THR A 258 0.02 14.88 9.31
C THR A 258 1.33 15.22 10.00
N ASN A 259 1.34 15.30 11.34
CA ASN A 259 2.61 15.19 12.06
C ASN A 259 3.05 13.72 12.14
N LEU A 260 4.36 13.54 12.26
CA LEU A 260 4.96 12.26 12.63
C LEU A 260 5.16 12.21 14.15
N ASP A 261 4.88 11.06 14.74
CA ASP A 261 5.20 10.79 16.14
C ASP A 261 6.72 10.76 16.35
N GLY A 262 7.14 11.08 17.58
CA GLY A 262 8.56 11.15 17.93
C GLY A 262 9.33 9.86 17.67
N VAL A 263 10.59 10.01 17.24
CA VAL A 263 11.53 8.89 17.13
C VAL A 263 12.03 8.53 18.52
N VAL A 264 11.44 7.47 19.09
CA VAL A 264 11.78 6.92 20.41
C VAL A 264 11.80 5.40 20.35
N ASP A 265 12.43 4.75 21.33
CA ASP A 265 12.65 3.30 21.33
C ASP A 265 11.40 2.46 21.58
N TRP A 266 10.28 3.10 21.95
CA TRP A 266 8.96 2.49 22.08
C TRP A 266 7.97 2.97 21.02
N THR A 267 8.44 3.62 19.95
CA THR A 267 7.55 4.11 18.89
C THR A 267 6.77 2.96 18.27
N SER A 268 5.47 3.15 18.04
CA SER A 268 4.63 2.18 17.34
C SER A 268 4.62 2.38 15.82
N ALA A 269 5.32 3.42 15.33
CA ALA A 269 5.42 3.76 13.91
C ALA A 269 6.58 3.03 13.18
N HIS A 270 7.61 2.59 13.92
CA HIS A 270 8.80 1.89 13.41
C HIS A 270 9.36 2.47 12.10
N PRO A 271 9.77 3.76 12.06
CA PRO A 271 10.03 4.48 10.82
C PRO A 271 11.27 4.03 10.06
N PHE A 272 12.24 3.38 10.73
CA PHE A 272 13.51 2.97 10.13
C PHE A 272 13.66 1.45 10.06
N ILE A 273 14.37 0.97 9.03
CA ILE A 273 14.77 -0.44 8.88
C ILE A 273 15.76 -0.84 9.99
N ASP A 274 16.70 0.05 10.30
CA ASP A 274 17.71 -0.17 11.33
C ASP A 274 17.16 0.22 12.71
N LEU A 275 16.94 -0.79 13.57
CA LEU A 275 16.49 -0.61 14.97
C LEU A 275 17.44 0.28 15.78
N LYS A 276 18.72 0.37 15.39
CA LYS A 276 19.70 1.19 16.08
C LYS A 276 19.40 2.69 15.94
N LYS A 277 18.79 3.13 14.83
CA LYS A 277 18.49 4.56 14.58
C LYS A 277 17.38 5.13 15.46
N TYR A 278 16.55 4.28 16.05
CA TYR A 278 15.53 4.68 17.03
C TYR A 278 15.71 3.99 18.38
N SER A 279 16.93 3.55 18.70
CA SER A 279 17.25 3.07 20.05
C SER A 279 17.52 4.23 21.00
N ARG A 280 17.33 4.02 22.31
CA ARG A 280 17.85 4.98 23.31
C ARG A 280 19.37 5.18 23.17
N GLU A 281 19.84 6.29 23.72
CA GLU A 281 21.27 6.52 23.95
C GLU A 281 21.86 5.47 24.90
N TRP A 282 23.19 5.38 24.91
CA TRP A 282 23.91 4.45 25.79
C TRP A 282 23.59 4.68 27.26
N ILE A 283 23.18 3.63 27.96
CA ILE A 283 22.95 3.64 29.40
C ILE A 283 24.17 3.05 30.10
N THR A 284 24.76 3.81 31.03
CA THR A 284 25.92 3.36 31.81
C THR A 284 25.53 2.37 32.89
N ALA A 285 26.23 1.23 33.02
CA ALA A 285 25.83 0.16 33.94
C ALA A 285 27.00 -0.50 34.69
N CYS A 286 26.66 -1.08 35.84
CA CYS A 286 27.58 -1.75 36.74
C CYS A 286 26.92 -3.00 37.35
N ASP A 287 27.75 -3.92 37.87
CA ASP A 287 27.26 -5.15 38.51
C ASP A 287 27.46 -5.12 40.02
N THR A 288 26.37 -5.37 40.76
CA THR A 288 26.39 -5.37 42.22
C THR A 288 27.36 -6.42 42.75
N GLY A 289 28.33 -6.00 43.57
CA GLY A 289 29.32 -6.88 44.16
C GLY A 289 30.62 -7.04 43.37
N LEU A 290 30.71 -6.51 42.15
CA LEU A 290 32.00 -6.33 41.45
C LEU A 290 32.67 -5.01 41.83
N GLN A 291 31.89 -3.95 42.02
CA GLN A 291 32.36 -2.62 42.41
C GLN A 291 31.79 -2.19 43.77
N ALA A 292 32.60 -1.51 44.58
CA ALA A 292 32.21 -1.06 45.92
C ALA A 292 31.06 -0.04 45.89
N ASP A 293 31.02 0.81 44.86
CA ASP A 293 30.05 1.89 44.69
C ASP A 293 28.87 1.50 43.78
N CYS A 294 28.85 0.25 43.28
CA CYS A 294 27.72 -0.31 42.55
C CYS A 294 26.72 -0.98 43.51
N THR A 295 25.56 -0.35 43.64
CA THR A 295 24.44 -0.80 44.48
C THR A 295 23.26 -1.24 43.61
N GLY A 296 22.29 -1.94 44.19
CA GLY A 296 21.06 -2.27 43.45
C GLY A 296 20.25 -1.05 42.99
N ALA A 297 20.51 0.15 43.53
CA ALA A 297 19.82 1.37 43.14
C ALA A 297 20.38 2.01 41.85
N ASN A 298 21.68 1.82 41.56
CA ASN A 298 22.37 2.41 40.41
C ASN A 298 22.95 1.36 39.45
N SER A 299 22.76 0.06 39.71
CA SER A 299 23.20 -1.00 38.80
C SER A 299 22.44 -1.03 37.48
N TRP A 300 21.24 -0.43 37.41
CA TRP A 300 20.51 -0.32 36.15
C TRP A 300 21.02 0.81 35.26
N ASN A 301 21.21 1.97 35.88
CA ASN A 301 21.86 3.13 35.30
C ASN A 301 22.75 3.79 36.37
N THR A 302 24.06 3.93 36.12
CA THR A 302 24.97 4.63 37.05
C THR A 302 24.83 6.15 36.97
N GLY A 303 24.25 6.68 35.88
CA GLY A 303 24.07 8.11 35.61
C GLY A 303 25.36 8.81 35.20
N GLU A 304 26.32 8.07 34.65
CA GLU A 304 27.67 8.54 34.32
C GLU A 304 27.88 8.66 32.80
N GLU A 305 26.81 8.80 32.01
CA GLU A 305 26.86 8.87 30.53
C GLU A 305 27.81 9.94 30.01
N SER A 306 27.89 11.10 30.69
CA SER A 306 28.80 12.19 30.32
C SER A 306 30.28 11.83 30.44
N SER A 307 30.61 10.72 31.07
CA SER A 307 31.98 10.21 31.24
C SER A 307 32.34 9.13 30.20
N LEU A 308 31.43 8.81 29.27
CA LEU A 308 31.73 7.90 28.16
C LEU A 308 32.75 8.51 27.21
N ASN A 309 33.73 7.71 26.80
CA ASN A 309 34.69 8.09 25.76
C ASN A 309 34.10 7.77 24.39
N LEU A 310 33.45 8.76 23.77
CA LEU A 310 32.73 8.62 22.50
C LEU A 310 33.52 9.23 21.33
N ASP A 311 33.31 8.70 20.14
CA ASP A 311 33.72 9.36 18.89
C ASP A 311 32.72 10.47 18.49
N ALA A 312 32.90 11.04 17.29
CA ALA A 312 32.05 12.12 16.81
C ALA A 312 30.60 11.69 16.49
N ASP A 313 30.37 10.41 16.19
CA ASP A 313 29.06 9.85 15.84
C ASP A 313 28.36 9.21 17.06
N GLY A 314 29.03 9.24 18.23
CA GLY A 314 28.52 8.73 19.51
C GLY A 314 28.80 7.25 19.77
N TRP A 315 29.77 6.64 19.07
CA TRP A 315 30.22 5.27 19.34
C TRP A 315 31.25 5.22 20.46
N ILE A 316 31.21 4.15 21.27
CA ILE A 316 32.08 4.01 22.44
C ILE A 316 33.47 3.51 22.03
N ILE A 317 34.47 4.37 22.19
CA ILE A 317 35.87 4.09 21.87
C ILE A 317 36.49 3.13 22.89
N SER A 318 36.17 3.29 24.18
CA SER A 318 36.76 2.50 25.26
C SER A 318 35.85 2.43 26.47
N LEU A 319 35.90 1.32 27.21
CA LEU A 319 35.23 1.13 28.50
C LEU A 319 36.26 0.95 29.62
N PRO A 320 36.00 1.47 30.84
CA PRO A 320 36.84 1.21 32.00
C PRO A 320 36.69 -0.24 32.46
N THR A 321 37.72 -0.77 33.12
CA THR A 321 37.64 -2.08 33.78
C THR A 321 36.80 -2.00 35.07
N PRO A 322 36.26 -3.13 35.59
CA PRO A 322 35.48 -3.13 36.82
C PRO A 322 36.21 -2.51 38.03
N GLU A 323 37.54 -2.49 38.03
CA GLU A 323 38.36 -1.93 39.11
C GLU A 323 38.68 -0.44 38.95
N GLU A 324 38.38 0.15 37.79
CA GLU A 324 38.65 1.56 37.46
C GLU A 324 37.46 2.47 37.80
N SER A 325 37.71 3.78 37.80
CA SER A 325 36.67 4.82 37.86
C SER A 325 36.52 5.41 36.46
N PRO A 326 35.30 5.76 35.98
CA PRO A 326 33.99 5.82 36.66
C PRO A 326 33.38 4.46 37.07
N VAL A 327 32.24 4.45 37.78
CA VAL A 327 31.67 3.21 38.37
C VAL A 327 31.12 2.25 37.32
N TYR A 328 30.63 2.74 36.18
CA TYR A 328 30.23 1.86 35.09
C TYR A 328 31.43 1.08 34.53
N TRP A 329 31.22 -0.12 34.00
CA TRP A 329 32.24 -0.86 33.23
C TRP A 329 31.70 -1.42 31.91
N TYR A 330 30.39 -1.30 31.69
CA TYR A 330 29.71 -1.67 30.45
C TYR A 330 28.55 -0.72 30.18
N THR A 331 28.00 -0.78 28.98
CA THR A 331 26.81 -0.03 28.60
C THR A 331 25.69 -0.94 28.16
N ARG A 332 24.47 -0.39 28.18
CA ARG A 332 23.24 -1.02 27.71
C ARG A 332 22.61 -0.17 26.63
N LEU A 333 22.06 -0.83 25.63
CA LEU A 333 21.04 -0.30 24.73
C LEU A 333 19.75 -1.02 25.04
N PHE A 334 18.69 -0.25 25.23
CA PHE A 334 17.39 -0.75 25.64
C PHE A 334 16.32 -0.18 24.73
N TRP A 335 15.38 -1.04 24.35
CA TRP A 335 14.13 -0.65 23.71
C TRP A 335 12.97 -1.13 24.58
N ALA A 336 12.11 -0.21 24.97
CA ALA A 336 10.82 -0.55 25.53
C ALA A 336 9.98 -1.23 24.44
N GLY A 337 9.57 -2.46 24.69
CA GLY A 337 8.94 -3.29 23.68
C GLY A 337 7.59 -2.75 23.25
N ASP A 338 7.41 -2.51 21.96
CA ASP A 338 6.08 -2.38 21.38
C ASP A 338 5.42 -3.78 21.34
N PRO A 339 4.27 -4.00 22.01
CA PRO A 339 3.55 -5.26 21.95
C PRO A 339 3.13 -5.67 20.53
N GLN A 340 3.01 -4.70 19.62
CA GLN A 340 2.64 -4.89 18.22
C GLN A 340 3.86 -5.05 17.30
N TYR A 341 5.08 -4.99 17.85
CA TYR A 341 6.29 -5.21 17.07
C TYR A 341 6.33 -6.63 16.49
N VAL A 342 6.49 -6.71 15.16
CA VAL A 342 6.59 -7.99 14.46
C VAL A 342 8.03 -8.49 14.54
N GLY A 343 8.28 -9.38 15.50
CA GLY A 343 9.57 -10.05 15.69
C GLY A 343 9.98 -10.97 14.53
N GLY A 344 11.14 -11.60 14.66
CA GLY A 344 11.71 -12.50 13.67
C GLY A 344 13.24 -12.54 13.71
N ARG A 345 13.83 -13.14 12.68
CA ARG A 345 15.30 -13.19 12.53
C ARG A 345 15.85 -11.84 12.11
N HIS A 346 16.90 -11.42 12.82
CA HIS A 346 17.62 -10.18 12.59
C HIS A 346 19.12 -10.42 12.48
N ILE A 347 19.77 -9.56 11.70
CA ILE A 347 21.20 -9.53 11.52
C ILE A 347 21.73 -8.29 12.21
N VAL A 348 22.72 -8.50 13.08
CA VAL A 348 23.49 -7.43 13.72
C VAL A 348 24.84 -7.37 13.03
N THR A 349 25.14 -6.28 12.33
CA THR A 349 26.46 -6.02 11.74
C THR A 349 27.16 -4.91 12.49
N TYR A 350 28.47 -5.01 12.64
CA TYR A 350 29.27 -3.97 13.30
C TYR A 350 30.73 -4.03 12.84
N ASP A 351 31.41 -2.89 12.88
CA ASP A 351 32.86 -2.80 12.74
C ASP A 351 33.52 -2.91 14.12
N GLY A 352 34.75 -3.41 14.17
CA GLY A 352 35.58 -3.38 15.37
C GLY A 352 35.62 -4.67 16.18
N ASP A 353 36.50 -4.68 17.18
CA ASP A 353 36.69 -5.78 18.11
C ASP A 353 36.03 -5.47 19.45
N GLY A 354 35.21 -6.38 19.95
CA GLY A 354 34.47 -6.19 21.19
C GLY A 354 33.53 -7.34 21.52
N THR A 355 32.61 -7.10 22.45
CA THR A 355 31.63 -8.11 22.88
C THR A 355 30.26 -7.47 23.08
N LEU A 356 29.31 -7.91 22.26
CA LEU A 356 27.89 -7.62 22.37
C LEU A 356 27.18 -8.81 23.01
N ASN A 357 26.25 -8.55 23.92
CA ASN A 357 25.40 -9.59 24.51
C ASN A 357 23.93 -9.20 24.39
N TYR A 358 23.05 -10.18 24.25
CA TYR A 358 21.63 -9.99 23.94
C TYR A 358 20.75 -10.56 25.05
N PHE A 359 19.72 -9.82 25.44
CA PHE A 359 18.84 -10.13 26.56
C PHE A 359 17.38 -9.79 26.27
N PHE A 360 16.51 -10.21 27.18
CA PHE A 360 15.05 -10.08 27.08
C PHE A 360 14.51 -10.70 25.78
N GLY A 361 13.84 -9.93 24.93
CA GLY A 361 13.31 -10.38 23.66
C GLY A 361 14.35 -10.73 22.59
N MET A 362 15.65 -10.56 22.86
CA MET A 362 16.73 -10.86 21.90
C MET A 362 17.49 -12.13 22.30
N THR A 363 17.62 -13.07 21.37
CA THR A 363 18.39 -14.32 21.58
C THR A 363 19.44 -14.52 20.50
N LEU A 364 20.69 -14.72 20.89
CA LEU A 364 21.78 -15.04 19.96
C LEU A 364 21.60 -16.43 19.34
N VAL A 365 21.62 -16.50 18.02
CA VAL A 365 21.54 -17.73 17.22
C VAL A 365 22.93 -18.18 16.80
N SER A 366 23.73 -17.27 16.23
CA SER A 366 25.11 -17.53 15.81
C SER A 366 25.91 -16.23 15.79
N SER A 367 27.22 -16.33 16.00
CA SER A 367 28.13 -15.18 16.01
C SER A 367 29.35 -15.44 15.15
N SER A 368 29.81 -14.41 14.45
CA SER A 368 31.03 -14.35 13.66
C SER A 368 31.63 -12.95 13.74
N ALA A 369 32.89 -12.77 13.34
CA ALA A 369 33.53 -11.46 13.42
C ALA A 369 32.73 -10.40 12.63
N GLY A 370 32.28 -9.35 13.32
CA GLY A 370 31.49 -8.25 12.75
C GLY A 370 30.04 -8.58 12.41
N ARG A 371 29.55 -9.78 12.75
CA ARG A 371 28.19 -10.22 12.38
C ARG A 371 27.62 -11.24 13.37
N ASP A 372 26.50 -10.88 13.98
CA ASP A 372 25.67 -11.78 14.77
C ASP A 372 24.31 -12.01 14.10
N VAL A 373 23.77 -13.22 14.27
CA VAL A 373 22.39 -13.56 13.91
C VAL A 373 21.63 -13.70 15.22
N ILE A 374 20.54 -12.97 15.37
CA ILE A 374 19.70 -13.00 16.55
C ILE A 374 18.24 -13.25 16.16
N ASP A 375 17.48 -13.87 17.05
CA ASP A 375 16.02 -13.92 16.96
C ASP A 375 15.45 -12.89 17.95
N ILE A 376 14.54 -12.03 17.46
CA ILE A 376 13.83 -11.03 18.25
C ILE A 376 12.37 -11.46 18.40
N THR A 377 11.85 -11.44 19.64
CA THR A 377 10.42 -11.59 19.94
C THR A 377 9.79 -10.25 20.29
N SER A 378 8.45 -10.16 20.27
CA SER A 378 7.73 -8.98 20.81
C SER A 378 8.06 -8.76 22.29
N GLY A 379 8.12 -7.49 22.73
CA GLY A 379 8.41 -7.11 24.12
C GLY A 379 9.77 -6.43 24.28
N ASP A 380 10.19 -6.19 25.52
CA ASP A 380 11.41 -5.43 25.81
C ASP A 380 12.66 -6.09 25.21
N MET A 381 13.55 -5.27 24.66
CA MET A 381 14.80 -5.72 24.03
C MET A 381 15.99 -5.04 24.68
N MET A 382 17.07 -5.79 24.91
CA MET A 382 18.30 -5.21 25.44
C MET A 382 19.54 -5.84 24.83
N MET A 383 20.50 -4.98 24.51
CA MET A 383 21.85 -5.36 24.12
C MET A 383 22.84 -4.70 25.08
N THR A 384 23.90 -5.40 25.48
CA THR A 384 25.02 -4.82 26.25
C THR A 384 26.29 -4.79 25.43
N LEU A 385 27.08 -3.73 25.60
CA LEU A 385 28.46 -3.66 25.14
C LEU A 385 29.37 -3.79 26.36
N THR A 386 30.06 -4.92 26.49
CA THR A 386 30.91 -5.23 27.65
C THR A 386 32.41 -5.13 27.36
N ALA A 387 32.79 -5.01 26.08
CA ALA A 387 34.16 -4.77 25.66
C ALA A 387 34.18 -4.09 24.28
N THR A 388 35.09 -3.16 24.08
CA THR A 388 35.33 -2.44 22.81
C THR A 388 36.81 -2.05 22.74
N ASP A 389 37.46 -2.30 21.60
CA ASP A 389 38.93 -2.23 21.42
C ASP A 389 39.73 -2.87 22.57
N PRO A 390 39.47 -4.14 22.92
CA PRO A 390 40.11 -4.79 24.08
C PRO A 390 41.64 -4.91 23.97
N ASN A 391 42.19 -4.69 22.76
CA ASN A 391 43.62 -4.76 22.48
C ASN A 391 44.30 -3.39 22.36
N GLY A 392 43.56 -2.27 22.50
CA GLY A 392 44.10 -0.91 22.40
C GLY A 392 44.68 -0.57 21.03
N THR A 393 44.08 -1.10 19.97
CA THR A 393 44.50 -0.97 18.57
C THR A 393 43.85 0.22 17.86
N GLY A 394 42.83 0.83 18.48
CA GLY A 394 41.92 1.78 17.85
C GLY A 394 40.77 1.11 17.09
N ASN A 395 40.64 -0.23 17.13
CA ASN A 395 39.59 -0.98 16.43
C ASN A 395 38.35 -1.20 17.33
N TYR A 396 37.72 -0.11 17.77
CA TYR A 396 36.54 -0.14 18.66
C TYR A 396 35.24 -0.46 17.90
N ILE A 397 34.26 -1.00 18.63
CA ILE A 397 32.92 -1.32 18.12
C ILE A 397 32.20 -0.06 17.67
N ARG A 398 31.74 -0.04 16.41
CA ARG A 398 31.00 1.07 15.80
C ARG A 398 30.16 0.58 14.62
N ASN A 399 29.36 1.47 14.03
CA ASN A 399 28.50 1.18 12.88
C ASN A 399 27.58 -0.04 13.12
N ILE A 400 27.07 -0.16 14.35
CA ILE A 400 26.13 -1.23 14.68
C ILE A 400 24.84 -0.99 13.88
N LYS A 401 24.45 -1.95 13.05
CA LYS A 401 23.13 -1.99 12.39
C LYS A 401 22.38 -3.22 12.86
N ILE A 402 21.09 -3.08 13.16
CA ILE A 402 20.22 -4.19 13.56
C ILE A 402 19.02 -4.19 12.63
N VAL A 403 19.04 -5.10 11.65
CA VAL A 403 18.04 -5.17 10.57
C VAL A 403 17.38 -6.53 10.52
N ARG A 404 16.13 -6.61 10.05
CA ARG A 404 15.50 -7.91 9.75
C ARG A 404 16.29 -8.61 8.65
N GLU A 405 16.36 -9.95 8.69
CA GLU A 405 17.12 -10.75 7.71
C GLU A 405 16.73 -10.45 6.26
N VAL A 406 15.44 -10.19 6.01
CA VAL A 406 14.91 -9.80 4.68
C VAL A 406 15.48 -8.46 4.17
N TYR A 407 16.01 -7.61 5.05
CA TYR A 407 16.58 -6.31 4.71
C TYR A 407 18.12 -6.28 4.80
N GLU A 408 18.80 -7.43 4.98
CA GLU A 408 20.27 -7.47 5.10
C GLU A 408 20.98 -6.89 3.88
N SER A 409 20.40 -7.06 2.68
CA SER A 409 20.97 -6.54 1.42
C SER A 409 20.56 -5.11 1.10
N VAL A 410 19.68 -4.48 1.90
CA VAL A 410 19.21 -3.11 1.65
C VAL A 410 20.29 -2.13 2.10
N ASP A 411 20.63 -1.18 1.23
CA ASP A 411 21.48 -0.05 1.61
C ASP A 411 20.68 0.94 2.46
N THR A 412 20.66 0.68 3.76
CA THR A 412 19.99 1.52 4.75
C THR A 412 20.59 2.92 4.85
N ASP A 413 21.80 3.15 4.35
CA ASP A 413 22.42 4.48 4.38
C ASP A 413 21.86 5.37 3.25
N SER A 414 21.41 4.76 2.16
CA SER A 414 20.72 5.43 1.04
C SER A 414 19.20 5.50 1.25
N ASN A 415 18.53 4.42 1.68
CA ASN A 415 17.11 4.44 2.02
C ASN A 415 16.88 3.81 3.40
N PRO A 416 16.84 4.61 4.47
CA PRO A 416 16.75 4.10 5.84
C PRO A 416 15.32 3.71 6.25
N PHE A 417 14.31 4.05 5.45
CA PHE A 417 12.92 3.99 5.88
C PHE A 417 12.30 2.61 5.75
N ASN A 418 11.49 2.26 6.74
CA ASN A 418 10.69 1.05 6.69
C ASN A 418 9.63 1.16 5.55
N PRO A 419 9.58 0.24 4.59
CA PRO A 419 8.62 0.29 3.48
C PRO A 419 7.16 0.33 3.93
N ASP A 420 6.80 -0.38 5.00
CA ASP A 420 5.45 -0.38 5.55
C ASP A 420 5.09 1.00 6.13
N PHE A 421 6.06 1.67 6.76
CA PHE A 421 5.90 3.04 7.25
C PHE A 421 5.68 4.02 6.09
N LEU A 422 6.49 3.94 5.04
CA LEU A 422 6.30 4.75 3.83
C LEU A 422 4.91 4.53 3.21
N ALA A 423 4.49 3.27 3.07
CA ALA A 423 3.18 2.93 2.52
C ALA A 423 2.04 3.49 3.38
N SER A 424 2.18 3.48 4.70
CA SER A 424 1.16 3.99 5.61
C SER A 424 0.97 5.51 5.55
N LEU A 425 1.95 6.26 5.05
CA LEU A 425 1.85 7.70 4.82
C LEU A 425 1.19 8.06 3.47
N SER A 426 0.83 7.06 2.65
CA SER A 426 0.16 7.27 1.38
C SER A 426 -1.16 8.03 1.56
N GLY A 427 -1.33 9.11 0.79
CA GLY A 427 -2.53 9.96 0.81
C GLY A 427 -2.30 11.32 1.48
N PHE A 428 -1.37 11.43 2.42
CA PHE A 428 -0.93 12.72 2.93
C PHE A 428 -0.08 13.44 1.89
N GLN A 429 -0.22 14.76 1.81
CA GLN A 429 0.47 15.61 0.85
C GLN A 429 1.50 16.53 1.53
N LEU A 430 1.42 16.62 2.86
CA LEU A 430 2.33 17.37 3.70
C LEU A 430 2.69 16.54 4.94
N ILE A 431 3.95 16.62 5.36
CA ILE A 431 4.43 16.01 6.59
C ILE A 431 5.06 17.08 7.48
N ARG A 432 4.55 17.21 8.70
CA ARG A 432 5.12 18.11 9.71
C ARG A 432 6.07 17.37 10.64
N PHE A 433 7.29 17.88 10.75
CA PHE A 433 8.42 17.24 11.42
C PHE A 433 8.65 17.72 12.86
N MET A 434 7.65 18.31 13.52
CA MET A 434 7.79 18.95 14.83
C MET A 434 8.45 18.05 15.90
N ASP A 435 7.98 16.81 16.06
CA ASP A 435 8.59 15.86 17.03
C ASP A 435 9.92 15.29 16.53
N TRP A 436 10.05 15.07 15.22
CA TRP A 436 11.32 14.63 14.62
C TRP A 436 12.41 15.69 14.79
N MET A 437 12.08 16.98 14.85
CA MET A 437 13.02 18.06 15.11
C MET A 437 13.27 18.31 16.60
N ALA A 438 12.60 17.56 17.48
CA ALA A 438 12.61 17.79 18.92
C ALA A 438 12.33 19.26 19.27
N THR A 439 11.37 19.89 18.57
CA THR A 439 11.15 21.35 18.65
C THR A 439 10.71 21.79 20.04
N ASN A 440 9.80 21.05 20.66
CA ASN A 440 9.30 21.36 22.00
C ASN A 440 10.42 21.19 23.03
N ASN A 441 10.68 22.25 23.79
CA ASN A 441 11.78 22.31 24.76
C ASN A 441 13.19 22.13 24.17
N SER A 442 13.35 22.34 22.85
CA SER A 442 14.62 22.11 22.16
C SER A 442 15.80 22.85 22.81
N PRO A 443 16.93 22.16 23.08
CA PRO A 443 18.16 22.80 23.55
C PRO A 443 19.01 23.40 22.42
N GLN A 444 18.56 23.27 21.16
CA GLN A 444 19.35 23.60 19.97
C GLN A 444 19.51 25.12 19.80
N THR A 445 20.77 25.58 19.74
CA THR A 445 21.11 27.00 19.54
C THR A 445 21.92 27.25 18.26
N ASN A 446 22.95 26.44 17.99
CA ASN A 446 23.95 26.68 16.95
C ASN A 446 24.05 25.48 16.01
N TRP A 447 24.38 25.70 14.73
CA TRP A 447 24.40 24.65 13.69
C TRP A 447 25.18 23.39 14.06
N SER A 448 26.32 23.54 14.76
CA SER A 448 27.18 22.42 15.14
C SER A 448 26.60 21.50 16.23
N GLY A 449 25.48 21.85 16.85
CA GLY A 449 24.83 21.06 17.90
C GLY A 449 23.70 20.15 17.39
N ARG A 450 23.39 20.20 16.09
CA ARG A 450 22.35 19.38 15.45
C ARG A 450 22.75 17.90 15.42
N SER A 451 21.77 17.04 15.16
CA SER A 451 22.05 15.66 14.78
C SER A 451 22.55 15.53 13.34
N GLU A 452 23.46 14.58 13.14
CA GLU A 452 24.11 14.25 11.87
C GLU A 452 23.66 12.86 11.37
N VAL A 453 23.71 12.61 10.06
CA VAL A 453 23.23 11.36 9.45
C VAL A 453 23.92 10.12 10.05
N ASN A 454 25.20 10.24 10.39
CA ASN A 454 26.03 9.17 10.92
C ASN A 454 25.83 8.90 12.41
N ASP A 455 25.10 9.77 13.13
CA ASP A 455 24.83 9.59 14.56
C ASP A 455 24.31 8.17 14.82
N HIS A 456 24.85 7.54 15.85
CA HIS A 456 24.49 6.17 16.23
C HIS A 456 23.01 6.02 16.60
N THR A 457 22.27 7.09 16.89
CA THR A 457 20.81 7.11 17.10
C THR A 457 20.24 8.50 16.79
N TYR A 458 18.96 8.56 16.42
CA TYR A 458 18.21 9.80 16.22
C TYR A 458 17.26 10.13 17.37
N THR A 459 17.25 9.34 18.46
CA THR A 459 16.42 9.61 19.65
C THR A 459 17.01 10.68 20.58
N THR A 460 17.97 11.49 20.10
CA THR A 460 18.63 12.51 20.91
C THR A 460 17.72 13.74 21.06
N ASN A 461 18.05 14.64 21.99
CA ASN A 461 17.35 15.94 22.10
C ASN A 461 17.64 16.90 20.93
N ALA A 462 18.43 16.49 19.92
CA ALA A 462 18.63 17.22 18.67
C ALA A 462 17.69 16.75 17.55
N GLY A 463 17.00 15.62 17.74
CA GLY A 463 16.07 15.06 16.78
C GLY A 463 16.73 14.32 15.59
N VAL A 464 15.93 14.07 14.57
CA VAL A 464 16.32 13.43 13.30
C VAL A 464 17.04 14.46 12.41
N PRO A 465 18.17 14.10 11.76
CA PRO A 465 18.88 15.01 10.86
C PRO A 465 18.00 15.55 9.73
N ILE A 466 18.22 16.80 9.33
CA ILE A 466 17.47 17.46 8.25
C ILE A 466 17.58 16.68 6.93
N GLU A 467 18.74 16.11 6.64
CA GLU A 467 18.99 15.33 5.43
C GLU A 467 18.06 14.10 5.36
N ILE A 468 17.77 13.48 6.51
CA ILE A 468 16.82 12.36 6.60
C ILE A 468 15.38 12.88 6.44
N GLN A 469 15.02 14.00 7.03
CA GLN A 469 13.68 14.59 6.88
C GLN A 469 13.38 14.95 5.42
N MET A 470 14.32 15.62 4.73
CA MET A 470 14.18 15.94 3.29
C MET A 470 14.13 14.68 2.43
N ARG A 471 14.90 13.64 2.78
CA ARG A 471 14.84 12.37 2.07
C ARG A 471 13.47 11.69 2.22
N LEU A 472 12.85 11.73 3.40
CA LEU A 472 11.49 11.22 3.59
C LEU A 472 10.49 11.98 2.70
N ALA A 473 10.58 13.31 2.69
CA ALA A 473 9.72 14.16 1.87
C ALA A 473 9.86 13.85 0.37
N ASN A 474 11.09 13.67 -0.11
CA ASN A 474 11.38 13.29 -1.49
C ASN A 474 10.84 11.89 -1.84
N GLU A 475 11.05 10.91 -0.97
CA GLU A 475 10.61 9.52 -1.18
C GLU A 475 9.08 9.42 -1.30
N LEU A 476 8.36 10.29 -0.57
CA LEU A 476 6.90 10.34 -0.59
C LEU A 476 6.34 11.32 -1.62
N ALA A 477 7.18 12.20 -2.18
CA ALA A 477 6.82 13.35 -2.99
C ALA A 477 5.80 14.27 -2.28
N VAL A 478 6.07 14.62 -1.02
CA VAL A 478 5.19 15.43 -0.16
C VAL A 478 5.91 16.67 0.37
N ALA A 479 5.17 17.74 0.61
CA ALA A 479 5.73 18.97 1.16
C ALA A 479 6.22 18.75 2.61
N PRO A 480 7.48 19.06 2.95
CA PRO A 480 7.93 19.06 4.34
C PRO A 480 7.51 20.34 5.06
N TRP A 481 6.98 20.22 6.27
CA TRP A 481 6.77 21.31 7.21
C TRP A 481 7.76 21.19 8.37
N ILE A 482 8.65 22.18 8.48
CA ILE A 482 9.74 22.22 9.45
C ILE A 482 9.49 23.27 10.54
N ASN A 483 9.94 22.95 11.74
CA ASN A 483 9.78 23.77 12.94
C ASN A 483 11.15 24.18 13.50
N ILE A 484 11.57 25.41 13.21
CA ILE A 484 12.87 25.93 13.66
C ILE A 484 12.92 25.98 15.21
N PRO A 485 13.98 25.44 15.85
CA PRO A 485 14.14 25.52 17.29
C PRO A 485 14.11 26.96 17.82
N HIS A 486 13.46 27.18 18.96
CA HIS A 486 13.23 28.52 19.51
C HIS A 486 14.52 29.27 19.90
N GLN A 487 15.64 28.58 20.13
CA GLN A 487 16.91 29.23 20.46
C GLN A 487 17.89 29.28 19.28
N ALA A 488 17.48 28.83 18.10
CA ALA A 488 18.32 28.80 16.90
C ALA A 488 18.79 30.21 16.52
N ASP A 489 20.11 30.36 16.37
CA ASP A 489 20.71 31.58 15.85
C ASP A 489 20.54 31.70 14.32
N ASP A 490 20.83 32.88 13.77
CA ASP A 490 20.65 33.16 12.33
C ASP A 490 21.54 32.26 11.46
N ASN A 491 22.69 31.82 11.98
CA ASN A 491 23.58 30.92 11.28
C ASN A 491 22.98 29.52 11.20
N TYR A 492 22.38 29.00 12.28
CA TYR A 492 21.62 27.76 12.27
C TYR A 492 20.53 27.82 11.21
N ILE A 493 19.70 28.89 11.22
CA ILE A 493 18.58 29.04 10.27
C ILE A 493 19.08 29.11 8.83
N THR A 494 20.14 29.88 8.57
CA THR A 494 20.73 30.02 7.23
C THR A 494 21.28 28.69 6.70
N GLN A 495 21.98 27.94 7.55
CA GLN A 495 22.54 26.63 7.18
C GLN A 495 21.43 25.58 7.00
N PHE A 496 20.38 25.63 7.82
CA PHE A 496 19.20 24.77 7.67
C PHE A 496 18.52 25.02 6.32
N ALA A 497 18.24 26.29 6.00
CA ALA A 497 17.65 26.69 4.73
C ALA A 497 18.53 26.29 3.53
N THR A 498 19.85 26.44 3.67
CA THR A 498 20.82 26.06 2.62
C THR A 498 20.85 24.56 2.38
N THR A 499 20.76 23.76 3.46
CA THR A 499 20.75 22.30 3.38
C THR A 499 19.44 21.81 2.77
N ALA A 500 18.29 22.32 3.21
CA ALA A 500 17.00 22.02 2.60
C ALA A 500 16.99 22.34 1.09
N LEU A 501 17.61 23.45 0.68
CA LEU A 501 17.70 23.85 -0.73
C LEU A 501 18.48 22.87 -1.61
N GLN A 502 19.45 22.16 -1.01
CA GLN A 502 20.30 21.19 -1.69
C GLN A 502 19.66 19.81 -1.74
N GLU A 503 18.94 19.43 -0.68
CA GLU A 503 18.41 18.08 -0.49
C GLU A 503 16.98 17.90 -1.01
N LEU A 504 16.12 18.94 -0.97
CA LEU A 504 14.71 18.82 -1.33
C LEU A 504 14.50 18.78 -2.85
N ASP A 505 13.64 17.87 -3.32
CA ASP A 505 13.22 17.76 -4.72
C ASP A 505 12.78 19.14 -5.24
N PRO A 506 13.28 19.59 -6.41
CA PRO A 506 13.01 20.94 -6.93
C PRO A 506 11.53 21.26 -7.19
N ASN A 507 10.65 20.26 -7.23
CA ASN A 507 9.21 20.43 -7.46
C ASN A 507 8.40 20.59 -6.17
N LEU A 508 9.00 20.36 -4.99
CA LEU A 508 8.27 20.42 -3.71
C LEU A 508 8.35 21.80 -3.07
N THR A 509 7.26 22.25 -2.45
CA THR A 509 7.22 23.43 -1.57
C THR A 509 7.63 23.03 -0.16
N ILE A 510 8.39 23.89 0.55
CA ILE A 510 8.75 23.72 1.96
C ILE A 510 7.98 24.70 2.84
N TYR A 511 7.40 24.18 3.92
CA TYR A 511 6.63 24.93 4.91
C TYR A 511 7.52 25.24 6.11
N VAL A 512 7.65 26.51 6.47
CA VAL A 512 8.61 26.97 7.49
C VAL A 512 7.90 27.67 8.63
N GLU A 513 7.99 27.08 9.81
CA GLU A 513 7.44 27.62 11.06
C GLU A 513 8.56 27.88 12.06
N TYR A 514 8.48 29.01 12.78
CA TYR A 514 9.36 29.28 13.92
C TYR A 514 8.75 28.72 15.20
N THR A 515 9.42 27.74 15.81
CA THR A 515 9.01 27.00 17.01
C THR A 515 7.58 26.40 16.95
N ASN A 516 7.03 26.03 18.09
CA ASN A 516 5.69 25.48 18.27
C ASN A 516 5.04 26.14 19.50
N GLU A 517 3.79 26.58 19.41
CA GLU A 517 2.99 27.16 20.50
C GLU A 517 3.75 28.13 21.44
N ALA A 518 4.36 29.19 20.90
CA ALA A 518 5.21 30.10 21.68
C ALA A 518 4.48 30.85 22.82
N TRP A 519 3.14 30.84 22.84
CA TRP A 519 2.30 31.38 23.91
C TRP A 519 2.06 30.38 25.05
N ASN A 520 2.29 29.09 24.83
CA ASN A 520 2.00 28.04 25.80
C ASN A 520 3.11 27.93 26.85
N ALA A 521 2.77 28.24 28.10
CA ALA A 521 3.72 28.30 29.21
C ALA A 521 4.19 26.92 29.70
N ILE A 522 3.61 25.81 29.22
CA ILE A 522 4.09 24.47 29.57
C ILE A 522 5.44 24.16 28.92
N PHE A 523 5.78 24.85 27.83
CA PHE A 523 7.03 24.67 27.10
C PHE A 523 8.05 25.77 27.41
N SER A 524 9.34 25.42 27.39
CA SER A 524 10.42 26.36 27.67
C SER A 524 10.51 27.51 26.66
N GLN A 525 10.01 27.32 25.43
CA GLN A 525 9.98 28.39 24.42
C GLN A 525 9.19 29.62 24.87
N GLY A 526 8.06 29.47 25.59
CA GLY A 526 7.28 30.62 26.05
C GLY A 526 8.04 31.49 27.05
N ALA A 527 8.80 30.85 27.96
CA ALA A 527 9.69 31.55 28.88
C ALA A 527 10.86 32.23 28.14
N TYR A 528 11.41 31.56 27.12
CA TYR A 528 12.47 32.12 26.28
C TYR A 528 12.01 33.39 25.55
N MET A 529 10.83 33.38 24.92
CA MET A 529 10.29 34.54 24.22
C MET A 529 10.13 35.76 25.14
N LEU A 530 9.68 35.55 26.38
CA LEU A 530 9.59 36.62 27.38
C LEU A 530 10.97 37.21 27.72
N VAL A 531 11.97 36.35 27.96
CA VAL A 531 13.34 36.80 28.27
C VAL A 531 13.90 37.65 27.13
N GLN A 532 13.77 37.19 25.88
CA GLN A 532 14.24 37.93 24.72
C GLN A 532 13.45 39.23 24.50
N GLY A 533 12.12 39.18 24.60
CA GLY A 533 11.26 40.36 24.47
C GLY A 533 11.57 41.43 25.52
N ARG A 534 11.82 41.06 26.78
CA ARG A 534 12.23 42.00 27.83
C ARG A 534 13.64 42.56 27.63
N ALA A 535 14.53 41.79 27.01
CA ALA A 535 15.84 42.30 26.61
C ALA A 535 15.73 43.29 25.43
N ALA A 536 14.84 43.03 24.47
CA ALA A 536 14.60 43.88 23.31
C ALA A 536 13.85 45.18 23.66
N TRP A 537 12.87 45.11 24.58
CA TRP A 537 12.01 46.23 24.95
C TRP A 537 12.00 46.47 26.47
N PRO A 538 13.15 46.82 27.07
CA PRO A 538 13.29 46.95 28.53
C PRO A 538 12.45 48.08 29.13
N SER A 539 12.03 49.06 28.32
CA SER A 539 11.19 50.18 28.75
C SER A 539 9.69 50.01 28.45
N SER A 540 9.27 48.87 27.87
CA SER A 540 7.86 48.66 27.54
C SER A 540 6.99 48.48 28.79
N SER A 541 5.86 49.19 28.83
CA SER A 541 4.83 49.04 29.87
C SER A 541 3.81 47.95 29.58
N GLU A 542 3.93 47.26 28.44
CA GLU A 542 3.05 46.15 28.07
C GLU A 542 3.19 44.96 29.03
N SER A 543 2.17 44.10 29.02
CA SER A 543 2.18 42.85 29.79
C SER A 543 3.29 41.92 29.32
N ASP A 544 3.78 41.04 30.21
CA ASP A 544 4.78 40.03 29.87
C ASP A 544 4.29 39.12 28.73
N PHE A 545 3.01 38.77 28.72
CA PHE A 545 2.41 37.98 27.64
C PHE A 545 2.45 38.71 26.29
N THR A 546 2.03 39.98 26.27
CA THR A 546 2.08 40.83 25.06
C THR A 546 3.51 40.95 24.53
N ILE A 547 4.48 41.15 25.42
CA ILE A 547 5.90 41.24 25.05
C ILE A 547 6.42 39.93 24.48
N SER A 548 6.06 38.80 25.09
CA SER A 548 6.43 37.47 24.60
C SER A 548 5.91 37.23 23.18
N VAL A 549 4.61 37.49 22.94
CA VAL A 549 3.96 37.30 21.63
C VAL A 549 4.53 38.24 20.57
N ASN A 550 4.85 39.49 20.92
CA ASN A 550 5.50 40.43 19.98
C ASN A 550 6.90 39.96 19.57
N TRP A 551 7.68 39.40 20.50
CA TRP A 551 8.99 38.85 20.19
C TRP A 551 8.89 37.62 19.29
N PHE A 552 7.92 36.74 19.58
CA PHE A 552 7.60 35.61 18.72
C PHE A 552 7.27 36.08 17.29
N GLY A 553 6.33 37.02 17.12
CA GLY A 553 5.98 37.56 15.79
C GLY A 553 7.17 38.14 15.04
N GLN A 554 8.02 38.94 15.71
CA GLN A 554 9.25 39.47 15.14
C GLN A 554 10.20 38.36 14.68
N ARG A 555 10.39 37.33 15.51
CA ARG A 555 11.35 36.27 15.19
C ARG A 555 10.84 35.35 14.09
N SER A 556 9.54 35.07 14.04
CA SER A 556 8.90 34.35 12.91
C SER A 556 9.09 35.10 11.58
N ALA A 557 8.82 36.41 11.56
CA ALA A 557 9.06 37.26 10.38
C ALA A 557 10.54 37.24 9.94
N ASN A 558 11.46 37.34 10.89
CA ASN A 558 12.88 37.29 10.59
C ASN A 558 13.36 35.92 10.08
N VAL A 559 12.83 34.81 10.60
CA VAL A 559 13.07 33.47 10.05
C VAL A 559 12.62 33.41 8.59
N CYS A 560 11.42 33.92 8.28
CA CYS A 560 10.93 33.95 6.90
C CYS A 560 11.84 34.75 5.96
N ASP A 561 12.29 35.95 6.38
CA ASP A 561 13.23 36.78 5.60
C ASP A 561 14.53 36.01 5.29
N ILE A 562 15.09 35.28 6.26
CA ILE A 562 16.31 34.48 6.06
C ILE A 562 16.05 33.38 5.02
N TRP A 563 14.95 32.63 5.17
CA TRP A 563 14.61 31.54 4.26
C TRP A 563 14.37 32.03 2.83
N LYS A 564 13.53 33.05 2.64
CA LYS A 564 13.26 33.64 1.32
C LYS A 564 14.50 34.29 0.71
N THR A 565 15.46 34.74 1.53
CA THR A 565 16.77 35.23 1.04
C THR A 565 17.66 34.10 0.54
N VAL A 566 17.78 32.99 1.28
CA VAL A 566 18.57 31.82 0.85
C VAL A 566 17.97 31.20 -0.43
N TRP A 567 16.64 31.16 -0.51
CA TRP A 567 15.88 30.58 -1.62
C TRP A 567 15.50 31.60 -2.70
N ALA A 568 16.16 32.76 -2.80
CA ALA A 568 15.68 33.90 -3.61
C ALA A 568 15.36 33.60 -5.09
N ALA A 569 15.99 32.60 -5.72
CA ALA A 569 15.70 32.19 -7.09
C ALA A 569 14.40 31.37 -7.25
N GLN A 570 13.86 30.89 -6.14
CA GLN A 570 12.71 30.00 -6.02
C GLN A 570 11.97 30.28 -4.72
N SER A 571 11.82 31.56 -4.38
CA SER A 571 11.18 32.01 -3.13
C SER A 571 9.73 31.56 -3.02
N ASP A 572 9.07 31.35 -4.15
CA ASP A 572 7.68 30.87 -4.22
C ASP A 572 7.54 29.42 -3.71
N ARG A 573 8.65 28.68 -3.58
CA ARG A 573 8.68 27.34 -2.95
C ARG A 573 8.80 27.38 -1.43
N VAL A 574 8.96 28.56 -0.82
CA VAL A 574 9.06 28.71 0.64
C VAL A 574 7.76 29.29 1.17
N HIS A 575 6.96 28.44 1.82
CA HIS A 575 5.70 28.81 2.46
C HIS A 575 5.93 29.11 3.94
N CYS A 576 5.97 30.39 4.29
CA CYS A 576 6.22 30.84 5.65
C CYS A 576 4.94 30.88 6.50
N ILE A 577 5.04 30.35 7.71
CA ILE A 577 3.92 30.21 8.63
C ILE A 577 4.09 31.09 9.87
N MET A 578 3.02 31.80 10.24
CA MET A 578 2.85 32.36 11.57
C MET A 578 1.96 31.44 12.42
N GLY A 579 2.53 30.78 13.42
CA GLY A 579 1.76 29.99 14.39
C GLY A 579 0.81 30.87 15.22
N GLY A 580 -0.40 30.35 15.48
CA GLY A 580 -1.49 31.04 16.15
C GLY A 580 -2.25 30.16 17.15
N PHE A 581 -2.93 30.81 18.09
CA PHE A 581 -3.67 30.13 19.15
C PHE A 581 -5.16 30.04 18.80
N ALA A 582 -5.65 28.82 18.48
CA ALA A 582 -7.01 28.60 18.00
C ALA A 582 -8.08 29.25 18.90
N ALA A 583 -8.03 29.00 20.21
CA ALA A 583 -9.04 29.51 21.14
C ALA A 583 -8.98 31.04 21.36
N ASN A 584 -7.98 31.76 20.82
CA ASN A 584 -7.87 33.20 20.99
C ASN A 584 -7.11 33.87 19.84
N ALA A 585 -7.86 34.33 18.84
CA ALA A 585 -7.34 35.01 17.64
C ALA A 585 -6.54 36.29 17.94
N TRP A 586 -6.75 36.93 19.10
CA TRP A 586 -5.95 38.10 19.49
C TRP A 586 -4.46 37.78 19.61
N VAL A 587 -4.09 36.57 20.06
CA VAL A 587 -2.68 36.17 20.17
C VAL A 587 -2.03 36.18 18.78
N THR A 588 -2.71 35.60 17.81
CA THR A 588 -2.29 35.56 16.40
C THR A 588 -2.22 36.96 15.81
N GLU A 589 -3.23 37.80 16.05
CA GLU A 589 -3.26 39.20 15.61
C GLU A 589 -2.04 39.98 16.16
N GLN A 590 -1.74 39.85 17.45
CA GLN A 590 -0.60 40.51 18.06
C GLN A 590 0.74 40.03 17.47
N ALA A 591 0.86 38.76 17.09
CA ALA A 591 2.06 38.25 16.43
C ALA A 591 2.20 38.78 14.99
N MET A 592 1.09 38.87 14.26
CA MET A 592 1.06 39.39 12.89
C MET A 592 1.34 40.91 12.83
N GLU A 593 0.81 41.69 13.77
CA GLU A 593 1.07 43.13 13.85
C GLU A 593 2.42 43.46 14.49
N CYS A 594 2.81 42.70 15.53
CA CYS A 594 4.01 42.86 16.34
C CYS A 594 4.40 44.33 16.67
N PRO A 595 3.47 45.17 17.17
CA PRO A 595 3.64 46.63 17.26
C PRO A 595 4.81 47.13 18.11
N LEU A 596 5.38 46.31 19.01
CA LEU A 596 6.58 46.66 19.77
C LEU A 596 7.85 46.59 18.92
N SER A 597 7.82 45.83 17.84
CA SER A 597 8.96 45.60 16.97
C SER A 597 9.19 46.72 15.97
N ALA A 598 10.46 46.93 15.61
CA ALA A 598 10.81 47.70 14.43
C ALA A 598 10.47 46.97 13.11
N PHE A 599 10.16 45.66 13.16
CA PHE A 599 9.66 44.85 12.04
C PHE A 599 8.15 45.03 11.79
N ALA A 600 7.45 45.84 12.58
CA ALA A 600 6.00 45.99 12.44
C ALA A 600 5.59 46.65 11.10
N PRO A 601 4.52 46.15 10.43
CA PRO A 601 3.79 44.94 10.77
C PRO A 601 4.57 43.68 10.33
N CYS A 602 4.69 42.69 11.22
CA CYS A 602 5.42 41.46 10.94
C CYS A 602 4.83 40.66 9.76
N SER A 603 3.54 40.81 9.51
CA SER A 603 2.86 40.24 8.34
C SER A 603 3.43 40.72 7.00
N ALA A 604 4.17 41.84 6.94
CA ALA A 604 4.78 42.35 5.72
C ALA A 604 6.04 41.59 5.27
N HIS A 605 6.54 40.66 6.09
CA HIS A 605 7.79 39.92 5.87
C HIS A 605 7.56 38.55 5.19
N GLY A 606 6.65 38.50 4.23
CA GLY A 606 6.42 37.31 3.40
C GLY A 606 5.79 36.13 4.14
N ILE A 607 4.99 36.38 5.19
CA ILE A 607 4.15 35.33 5.80
C ILE A 607 3.05 34.95 4.80
N ASP A 608 2.93 33.65 4.51
CA ASP A 608 1.99 33.12 3.51
C ASP A 608 0.73 32.54 4.18
N SER A 609 0.83 32.05 5.42
CA SER A 609 -0.33 31.58 6.19
C SER A 609 -0.23 31.84 7.70
N ILE A 610 -1.40 31.98 8.32
CA ILE A 610 -1.61 31.77 9.75
C ILE A 610 -1.89 30.29 9.97
N ALA A 611 -1.24 29.66 10.94
CA ALA A 611 -1.51 28.28 11.31
C ALA A 611 -2.08 28.16 12.72
N ILE A 612 -3.15 27.39 12.93
CA ILE A 612 -3.76 27.14 14.25
C ILE A 612 -3.84 25.65 14.60
N ALA A 613 -4.19 25.32 15.85
CA ALA A 613 -4.51 23.97 16.30
C ALA A 613 -6.00 23.84 16.71
N PRO A 614 -6.93 23.68 15.76
CA PRO A 614 -8.34 23.58 16.09
C PRO A 614 -8.64 22.15 16.55
N TYR A 615 -8.66 21.95 17.86
CA TYR A 615 -9.08 20.71 18.49
C TYR A 615 -10.54 20.76 18.91
N PHE A 616 -11.21 19.62 18.82
CA PHE A 616 -12.46 19.39 19.55
C PHE A 616 -12.24 18.39 20.69
N ALA A 617 -13.11 18.46 21.68
CA ALA A 617 -13.24 17.62 22.87
C ALA A 617 -12.13 17.76 23.93
N GLY A 618 -11.25 18.76 23.82
CA GLY A 618 -10.17 18.98 24.78
C GLY A 618 -10.65 19.43 26.16
N GLU A 619 -11.75 20.18 26.20
CA GLU A 619 -12.42 20.66 27.41
C GLU A 619 -12.99 19.54 28.27
N LEU A 620 -13.31 18.39 27.68
CA LEU A 620 -13.88 17.24 28.38
C LEU A 620 -12.88 16.59 29.35
N GLY A 621 -11.59 16.84 29.16
CA GLY A 621 -10.52 16.39 30.04
C GLY A 621 -10.22 17.30 31.23
N TRP A 622 -10.90 18.44 31.35
CA TRP A 622 -10.61 19.43 32.38
C TRP A 622 -11.16 19.03 33.75
N ILE A 623 -10.50 19.52 34.80
CA ILE A 623 -10.82 19.19 36.20
C ILE A 623 -12.24 19.60 36.63
N ASP A 624 -12.79 20.64 36.02
CA ASP A 624 -14.14 21.13 36.27
C ASP A 624 -15.23 20.29 35.56
N ARG A 625 -14.86 19.52 34.53
CA ARG A 625 -15.73 18.55 33.85
C ARG A 625 -15.63 17.14 34.44
N GLU A 626 -14.63 16.85 35.27
CA GLU A 626 -14.33 15.49 35.77
C GLU A 626 -15.57 14.76 36.33
N SER A 627 -16.26 15.34 37.31
CA SER A 627 -17.41 14.69 37.96
C SER A 627 -18.62 14.47 37.03
N GLU A 628 -18.71 15.23 35.94
CA GLU A 628 -19.75 15.07 34.94
C GLU A 628 -19.39 13.94 33.97
N VAL A 629 -18.18 13.98 33.41
CA VAL A 629 -17.70 13.05 32.38
C VAL A 629 -17.52 11.64 32.94
N GLU A 630 -17.16 11.49 34.22
CA GLU A 630 -17.11 10.18 34.90
C GLU A 630 -18.43 9.39 34.84
N LEU A 631 -19.57 10.08 34.70
CA LEU A 631 -20.90 9.48 34.66
C LEU A 631 -21.38 9.15 33.24
N TRP A 632 -20.61 9.53 32.21
CA TRP A 632 -21.01 9.39 30.83
C TRP A 632 -20.74 7.99 30.28
N ASP A 633 -21.61 7.58 29.38
CA ASP A 633 -21.30 6.52 28.42
C ASP A 633 -20.86 7.13 27.09
N LEU A 634 -20.51 6.29 26.12
CA LEU A 634 -20.10 6.77 24.79
C LEU A 634 -21.21 7.56 24.09
N THR A 635 -22.49 7.32 24.38
CA THR A 635 -23.60 8.04 23.74
C THR A 635 -23.66 9.49 24.24
N ALA A 636 -23.56 9.69 25.55
CA ALA A 636 -23.47 11.03 26.13
C ALA A 636 -22.23 11.77 25.63
N LEU A 637 -21.08 11.10 25.59
CA LEU A 637 -19.83 11.67 25.09
C LEU A 637 -19.95 12.15 23.63
N PHE A 638 -20.41 11.29 22.70
CA PHE A 638 -20.54 11.67 21.30
C PHE A 638 -21.63 12.74 21.07
N SER A 639 -22.66 12.77 21.92
CA SER A 639 -23.65 13.86 21.90
C SER A 639 -22.99 15.20 22.23
N GLU A 640 -22.11 15.25 23.22
CA GLU A 640 -21.37 16.47 23.58
C GLU A 640 -20.38 16.87 22.47
N ILE A 641 -19.60 15.90 21.98
CA ILE A 641 -18.63 16.12 20.90
C ILE A 641 -19.32 16.76 19.69
N ASN A 642 -20.40 16.17 19.19
CA ASN A 642 -21.02 16.59 17.95
C ASN A 642 -21.87 17.86 18.08
N ASN A 643 -22.53 18.07 19.22
CA ASN A 643 -23.46 19.19 19.38
C ASN A 643 -22.85 20.43 20.04
N VAL A 644 -21.69 20.30 20.69
CA VAL A 644 -21.05 21.40 21.44
C VAL A 644 -19.62 21.59 20.96
N SER A 645 -18.80 20.55 21.10
CA SER A 645 -17.34 20.70 20.98
C SER A 645 -16.86 20.94 19.54
N VAL A 646 -17.37 20.19 18.56
CA VAL A 646 -17.08 20.41 17.14
C VAL A 646 -17.57 21.81 16.69
N PRO A 647 -18.81 22.24 16.99
CA PRO A 647 -19.24 23.61 16.73
C PRO A 647 -18.35 24.68 17.36
N GLU A 648 -17.90 24.49 18.61
CA GLU A 648 -17.01 25.45 19.29
C GLU A 648 -15.65 25.56 18.58
N ALA A 649 -15.05 24.44 18.20
CA ALA A 649 -13.81 24.42 17.43
C ALA A 649 -13.96 25.17 16.09
N LEU A 650 -15.12 25.08 15.43
CA LEU A 650 -15.40 25.79 14.18
C LEU A 650 -15.61 27.30 14.37
N ILE A 651 -16.07 27.76 15.54
CA ILE A 651 -16.12 29.20 15.86
C ILE A 651 -14.71 29.78 15.90
N TRP A 652 -13.75 29.05 16.48
CA TRP A 652 -12.35 29.45 16.47
C TRP A 652 -11.77 29.53 15.06
N VAL A 653 -12.21 28.66 14.16
CA VAL A 653 -11.86 28.72 12.74
C VAL A 653 -12.43 29.98 12.09
N ASP A 654 -13.69 30.33 12.33
CA ASP A 654 -14.34 31.54 11.79
C ASP A 654 -13.60 32.84 12.21
N ASP A 655 -13.19 32.92 13.48
CA ASP A 655 -12.41 34.05 13.99
C ASP A 655 -11.06 34.18 13.26
N HIS A 656 -10.40 33.05 12.97
CA HIS A 656 -9.11 33.04 12.29
C HIS A 656 -9.23 33.22 10.77
N ILE A 657 -10.31 32.79 10.13
CA ILE A 657 -10.60 33.11 8.72
C ILE A 657 -10.77 34.61 8.56
N THR A 658 -11.51 35.26 9.47
CA THR A 658 -11.65 36.72 9.49
C THR A 658 -10.27 37.40 9.59
N LEU A 659 -9.39 36.87 10.43
CA LEU A 659 -8.04 37.38 10.60
C LEU A 659 -7.14 37.15 9.38
N ALA A 660 -7.18 35.95 8.81
CA ALA A 660 -6.42 35.57 7.62
C ALA A 660 -6.81 36.43 6.42
N ASN A 661 -8.12 36.63 6.19
CA ASN A 661 -8.65 37.54 5.17
C ASN A 661 -8.18 38.99 5.37
N ARG A 662 -8.15 39.47 6.62
CA ARG A 662 -7.66 40.82 6.93
C ARG A 662 -6.18 41.00 6.57
N PHE A 663 -5.36 39.98 6.76
CA PHE A 663 -3.93 40.02 6.42
C PHE A 663 -3.61 39.54 5.00
N ASN A 664 -4.60 39.07 4.25
CA ASN A 664 -4.45 38.49 2.92
C ASN A 664 -3.44 37.33 2.90
N VAL A 665 -3.65 36.39 3.83
CA VAL A 665 -2.87 35.15 3.98
C VAL A 665 -3.85 33.98 4.10
N GLU A 666 -3.36 32.76 3.93
CA GLU A 666 -4.17 31.56 4.14
C GLU A 666 -4.37 31.25 5.63
N LEU A 667 -5.40 30.46 5.95
CA LEU A 667 -5.54 29.80 7.24
C LEU A 667 -5.23 28.31 7.11
N THR A 668 -4.16 27.86 7.77
CA THR A 668 -3.76 26.45 7.85
C THR A 668 -3.97 25.90 9.27
N ALA A 669 -4.02 24.58 9.41
CA ALA A 669 -3.93 23.91 10.70
C ALA A 669 -2.56 23.20 10.81
N TYR A 670 -1.75 23.56 11.80
CA TYR A 670 -0.48 22.87 12.07
C TYR A 670 -0.68 21.54 12.79
N GLU A 671 -1.84 21.37 13.43
CA GLU A 671 -2.34 20.13 13.98
C GLU A 671 -3.86 20.27 14.23
N GLY A 672 -4.59 19.16 14.39
CA GLY A 672 -6.03 19.24 14.67
C GLY A 672 -6.70 17.87 14.78
N GLY A 673 -8.00 17.91 15.09
CA GLY A 673 -8.84 16.72 15.30
C GLY A 673 -9.33 16.62 16.74
N GLN A 674 -9.58 15.40 17.21
CA GLN A 674 -10.00 15.19 18.60
C GLN A 674 -8.82 15.39 19.58
N HIS A 675 -9.10 15.85 20.81
CA HIS A 675 -8.14 16.03 21.89
C HIS A 675 -8.62 15.38 23.20
N LEU A 676 -9.02 14.11 23.14
CA LEU A 676 -9.49 13.35 24.29
C LEU A 676 -8.31 12.92 25.19
N VAL A 677 -7.99 13.75 26.16
CA VAL A 677 -6.94 13.51 27.17
C VAL A 677 -7.31 14.16 28.50
N GLY A 678 -7.01 13.52 29.63
CA GLY A 678 -7.18 14.15 30.94
C GLY A 678 -6.10 15.21 31.21
N VAL A 679 -6.49 16.36 31.76
CA VAL A 679 -5.56 17.45 32.08
C VAL A 679 -5.32 17.54 33.59
N ASN A 680 -4.07 17.80 34.00
CA ASN A 680 -3.66 17.84 35.41
C ASN A 680 -4.00 16.54 36.15
N ALA A 681 -4.75 16.60 37.26
CA ALA A 681 -5.09 15.43 38.06
C ALA A 681 -6.02 14.44 37.34
N VAL A 682 -6.78 14.90 36.33
CA VAL A 682 -7.71 14.05 35.55
C VAL A 682 -6.95 13.03 34.70
N VAL A 683 -5.68 13.28 34.39
CA VAL A 683 -4.83 12.33 33.66
C VAL A 683 -4.70 10.99 34.37
N ASP A 684 -4.84 10.96 35.69
CA ASP A 684 -4.78 9.75 36.51
C ASP A 684 -6.18 9.18 36.82
N ASN A 685 -7.22 9.66 36.13
CA ASN A 685 -8.58 9.15 36.24
C ASN A 685 -8.81 8.00 35.25
N ASP A 686 -8.76 6.76 35.75
CA ASP A 686 -8.90 5.55 34.94
C ASP A 686 -10.26 5.42 34.23
N VAL A 687 -11.34 5.97 34.82
CA VAL A 687 -12.69 5.91 34.26
C VAL A 687 -12.78 6.77 33.00
N ILE A 688 -12.34 8.04 33.11
CA ILE A 688 -12.32 8.97 31.98
C ILE A 688 -11.34 8.51 30.91
N THR A 689 -10.13 8.08 31.31
CA THR A 689 -9.14 7.54 30.38
C THR A 689 -9.70 6.35 29.59
N SER A 690 -10.40 5.43 30.25
CA SER A 690 -11.04 4.29 29.58
C SER A 690 -12.15 4.73 28.63
N LEU A 691 -12.97 5.71 29.02
CA LEU A 691 -14.03 6.27 28.17
C LEU A 691 -13.45 6.89 26.89
N PHE A 692 -12.39 7.69 27.02
CA PHE A 692 -11.71 8.34 25.89
C PHE A 692 -11.04 7.34 24.95
N ASN A 693 -10.34 6.34 25.49
CA ASN A 693 -9.73 5.28 24.69
C ASN A 693 -10.78 4.47 23.91
N ASN A 694 -11.94 4.22 24.53
CA ASN A 694 -13.05 3.54 23.85
C ASN A 694 -13.67 4.43 22.76
N ALA A 695 -13.81 5.73 23.01
CA ALA A 695 -14.32 6.68 22.03
C ALA A 695 -13.40 6.81 20.81
N ASN A 696 -12.07 6.80 21.02
CA ASN A 696 -11.07 6.82 19.95
C ASN A 696 -11.26 5.68 18.93
N ARG A 697 -11.76 4.53 19.37
CA ARG A 697 -11.97 3.32 18.55
C ARG A 697 -13.42 3.14 18.08
N ASP A 698 -14.34 3.96 18.57
CA ASP A 698 -15.75 3.82 18.24
C ASP A 698 -16.03 4.34 16.81
N PRO A 699 -16.82 3.63 15.99
CA PRO A 699 -17.15 4.06 14.64
C PRO A 699 -17.75 5.48 14.56
N ARG A 700 -18.43 5.97 15.60
CA ARG A 700 -18.99 7.34 15.63
C ARG A 700 -17.93 8.44 15.56
N MET A 701 -16.67 8.14 15.88
CA MET A 701 -15.57 9.08 15.75
C MET A 701 -15.36 9.53 14.30
N GLN A 702 -15.64 8.64 13.34
CA GLN A 702 -15.58 8.97 11.92
C GLN A 702 -16.50 10.17 11.60
N GLN A 703 -17.76 10.11 12.03
CA GLN A 703 -18.73 11.18 11.80
C GLN A 703 -18.31 12.52 12.43
N SER A 704 -17.74 12.49 13.63
CA SER A 704 -17.23 13.71 14.30
C SER A 704 -16.11 14.36 13.49
N TYR A 705 -15.16 13.55 12.98
CA TYR A 705 -14.09 14.02 12.11
C TYR A 705 -14.63 14.55 10.77
N GLU A 706 -15.51 13.82 10.10
CA GLU A 706 -16.11 14.23 8.83
C GLU A 706 -16.84 15.58 8.96
N THR A 707 -17.62 15.76 10.03
CA THR A 707 -18.34 17.01 10.30
C THR A 707 -17.37 18.16 10.52
N PHE A 708 -16.34 17.94 11.33
CA PHE A 708 -15.33 18.95 11.63
C PHE A 708 -14.50 19.34 10.40
N LEU A 709 -14.01 18.36 9.64
CA LEU A 709 -13.19 18.60 8.44
C LEU A 709 -14.00 19.24 7.31
N THR A 710 -15.26 18.83 7.12
CA THR A 710 -16.20 19.51 6.21
C THR A 710 -16.37 20.97 6.63
N GLY A 711 -16.62 21.21 7.93
CA GLY A 711 -16.77 22.56 8.46
C GLY A 711 -15.50 23.43 8.33
N TRP A 712 -14.32 22.83 8.44
CA TRP A 712 -13.02 23.47 8.18
C TRP A 712 -12.93 23.95 6.73
N ASN A 713 -13.20 23.05 5.78
CA ASN A 713 -13.10 23.34 4.35
C ASN A 713 -14.16 24.36 3.90
N GLU A 714 -15.41 24.23 4.34
CA GLU A 714 -16.51 25.15 4.00
C GLU A 714 -16.24 26.60 4.43
N ARG A 715 -15.43 26.80 5.47
CA ARG A 715 -15.02 28.12 5.97
C ARG A 715 -13.81 28.71 5.23
N GLY A 716 -13.20 27.95 4.32
CA GLY A 716 -12.04 28.38 3.56
C GLY A 716 -10.69 28.09 4.25
N GLY A 717 -10.64 27.13 5.17
CA GLY A 717 -9.36 26.61 5.64
C GLY A 717 -8.59 25.94 4.50
N SER A 718 -7.28 26.19 4.38
CA SER A 718 -6.41 25.60 3.36
C SER A 718 -5.88 24.24 3.83
N THR A 719 -4.59 24.14 4.17
CA THR A 719 -3.97 22.90 4.62
C THR A 719 -4.45 22.51 6.01
N PHE A 720 -4.99 21.29 6.16
CA PHE A 720 -5.27 20.71 7.47
C PHE A 720 -4.24 19.63 7.82
N THR A 721 -3.48 19.82 8.91
CA THR A 721 -2.57 18.79 9.42
C THR A 721 -3.25 18.00 10.53
N HIS A 722 -3.55 16.72 10.32
CA HIS A 722 -4.01 15.85 11.41
C HIS A 722 -2.90 15.67 12.45
N PHE A 723 -3.26 15.58 13.74
CA PHE A 723 -2.27 15.59 14.82
C PHE A 723 -1.14 14.58 14.62
N ASN A 724 -1.37 13.27 14.77
CA ASN A 724 -0.32 12.27 14.55
C ASN A 724 -0.80 11.18 13.61
N HIS A 725 0.10 10.72 12.75
CA HIS A 725 -0.16 9.64 11.82
C HIS A 725 -0.33 8.29 12.53
N ILE A 726 0.74 7.77 13.14
CA ILE A 726 0.72 6.56 13.97
C ILE A 726 1.21 6.92 15.37
N SER A 727 0.35 6.74 16.38
CA SER A 727 0.76 6.80 17.79
C SER A 727 -0.20 6.03 18.68
N SER A 728 0.37 5.29 19.64
CA SER A 728 -0.42 4.54 20.62
C SER A 728 -1.21 5.46 21.55
N TYR A 729 -2.41 5.04 21.95
CA TYR A 729 -3.17 5.73 22.97
C TYR A 729 -2.60 5.45 24.37
N SER A 730 -2.75 6.41 25.26
CA SER A 730 -2.46 6.25 26.67
C SER A 730 -3.28 7.25 27.49
N LYS A 731 -3.07 7.27 28.81
CA LYS A 731 -3.60 8.36 29.66
C LYS A 731 -3.09 9.74 29.23
N TRP A 732 -2.00 9.80 28.48
CA TRP A 732 -1.44 11.02 27.92
C TRP A 732 -2.05 11.42 26.58
N GLY A 733 -3.04 10.70 26.05
CA GLY A 733 -3.79 11.08 24.84
C GLY A 733 -3.93 9.96 23.81
N SER A 734 -4.77 10.18 22.79
CA SER A 734 -5.18 9.18 21.79
C SER A 734 -5.17 9.72 20.35
N TRP A 735 -4.14 10.46 19.94
CA TRP A 735 -4.23 11.28 18.73
C TRP A 735 -3.97 10.55 17.40
N GLY A 736 -3.18 9.48 17.39
CA GLY A 736 -2.79 8.75 16.17
C GLY A 736 -3.96 8.38 15.26
N ALA A 737 -3.88 8.66 13.97
CA ALA A 737 -4.86 8.17 12.99
C ALA A 737 -4.90 6.62 13.01
N SER A 738 -3.75 6.00 13.26
CA SER A 738 -3.62 4.60 13.70
C SER A 738 -2.81 4.52 14.99
N GLU A 739 -2.97 3.42 15.74
CA GLU A 739 -2.30 3.16 17.01
C GLU A 739 -0.92 2.50 16.83
N TYR A 740 -0.76 1.70 15.78
CA TYR A 740 0.48 0.98 15.45
C TYR A 740 0.60 0.71 13.95
N LEU A 741 1.83 0.49 13.48
CA LEU A 741 2.11 0.19 12.09
C LEU A 741 1.43 -1.11 11.63
N GLY A 742 0.77 -1.07 10.48
CA GLY A 742 0.03 -2.22 9.93
C GLY A 742 -1.36 -2.44 10.55
N GLN A 743 -1.87 -1.52 11.38
CA GLN A 743 -3.25 -1.57 11.83
C GLN A 743 -4.23 -1.45 10.64
N ALA A 744 -5.32 -2.21 10.68
CA ALA A 744 -6.41 -2.05 9.73
C ALA A 744 -7.03 -0.63 9.84
N VAL A 745 -7.61 -0.15 8.74
CA VAL A 745 -8.23 1.18 8.64
C VAL A 745 -9.15 1.45 9.85
N THR A 746 -8.83 2.50 10.60
CA THR A 746 -9.58 2.98 11.76
C THR A 746 -10.65 4.01 11.35
N ALA A 747 -11.61 4.28 12.23
CA ALA A 747 -12.63 5.32 12.02
C ALA A 747 -12.03 6.70 11.71
N LYS A 748 -10.93 7.08 12.39
CA LYS A 748 -10.23 8.35 12.13
C LYS A 748 -9.53 8.34 10.77
N SER A 749 -8.78 7.28 10.48
CA SER A 749 -8.09 7.17 9.19
C SER A 749 -9.07 7.13 8.01
N GLN A 750 -10.24 6.51 8.18
CA GLN A 750 -11.29 6.51 7.17
C GLN A 750 -11.83 7.92 6.93
N ALA A 751 -12.13 8.69 7.98
CA ALA A 751 -12.59 10.08 7.84
C ALA A 751 -11.56 10.97 7.11
N LEU A 752 -10.26 10.79 7.38
CA LEU A 752 -9.19 11.51 6.68
C LEU A 752 -9.12 11.13 5.19
N LEU A 753 -9.28 9.85 4.87
CA LEU A 753 -9.35 9.37 3.48
C LEU A 753 -10.61 9.88 2.76
N ASP A 754 -11.75 9.88 3.43
CA ASP A 754 -13.02 10.38 2.88
C ASP A 754 -12.93 11.88 2.62
N TYR A 755 -12.29 12.65 3.50
CA TYR A 755 -12.00 14.07 3.27
C TYR A 755 -11.12 14.28 2.03
N LEU A 756 -10.03 13.50 1.89
CA LEU A 756 -9.17 13.56 0.71
C LEU A 756 -9.91 13.24 -0.60
N GLN A 757 -10.88 12.33 -0.55
CA GLN A 757 -11.73 11.99 -1.68
C GLN A 757 -12.78 13.06 -1.98
N ALA A 758 -13.37 13.68 -0.95
CA ALA A 758 -14.40 14.71 -1.08
C ALA A 758 -13.82 16.05 -1.56
N TYR A 759 -12.59 16.34 -1.17
CA TYR A 759 -11.87 17.55 -1.53
C TYR A 759 -10.55 17.16 -2.20
N PRO A 760 -10.55 16.64 -3.43
CA PRO A 760 -9.31 16.36 -4.12
C PRO A 760 -8.65 17.71 -4.46
N ILE A 761 -7.40 17.91 -4.03
CA ILE A 761 -6.60 18.97 -4.64
C ILE A 761 -6.38 18.63 -6.08
N GLY A 762 -6.42 19.67 -6.91
CA GLY A 762 -5.90 19.54 -8.24
C GLY A 762 -4.40 19.33 -8.16
N SER A 763 -3.97 18.09 -8.33
CA SER A 763 -2.54 17.86 -8.38
C SER A 763 -2.00 18.50 -9.67
N SER A 764 -0.87 19.20 -9.62
CA SER A 764 -0.12 19.46 -10.85
C SER A 764 0.45 18.16 -11.44
N THR A 765 0.50 17.08 -10.65
CA THR A 765 1.27 15.87 -10.94
C THR A 765 0.56 14.61 -10.45
N VAL A 766 0.30 13.64 -11.32
CA VAL A 766 -0.24 12.33 -10.93
C VAL A 766 0.92 11.40 -10.60
N ILE A 767 0.80 10.67 -9.49
CA ILE A 767 1.75 9.63 -9.10
C ILE A 767 1.11 8.26 -9.35
N LEU A 768 1.75 7.47 -10.21
CA LEU A 768 1.46 6.07 -10.44
C LEU A 768 2.22 5.25 -9.40
N ARG A 769 1.49 4.57 -8.52
CA ARG A 769 2.07 3.77 -7.43
C ARG A 769 1.89 2.30 -7.70
N GLY A 770 3.01 1.62 -7.93
CA GLY A 770 3.05 0.23 -8.33
C GLY A 770 3.79 -0.61 -7.31
N SER A 771 3.42 -1.86 -7.17
CA SER A 771 4.16 -2.84 -6.40
C SER A 771 4.35 -4.13 -7.19
N GLY A 772 5.42 -4.83 -6.83
CA GLY A 772 5.76 -6.14 -7.35
C GLY A 772 6.02 -7.06 -6.17
N SER A 773 5.47 -8.26 -6.20
CA SER A 773 5.84 -9.32 -5.28
C SER A 773 6.19 -10.56 -6.06
N ASP A 774 7.24 -11.26 -5.63
CA ASP A 774 7.66 -12.50 -6.25
C ASP A 774 7.59 -13.61 -5.18
N PRO A 775 6.82 -14.69 -5.41
CA PRO A 775 6.71 -15.80 -4.47
C PRO A 775 8.02 -16.57 -4.23
N ASP A 776 8.98 -16.53 -5.15
CA ASP A 776 10.22 -17.29 -5.09
C ASP A 776 11.50 -16.53 -5.47
N GLY A 777 11.39 -15.24 -5.78
CA GLY A 777 12.50 -14.35 -6.09
C GLY A 777 12.39 -12.93 -5.52
N THR A 778 13.15 -12.01 -6.10
CA THR A 778 13.14 -10.58 -5.75
C THR A 778 12.88 -9.73 -6.98
N ILE A 779 12.08 -8.67 -6.84
CA ILE A 779 11.86 -7.72 -7.93
C ILE A 779 13.12 -6.89 -8.20
N ILE A 780 13.63 -6.93 -9.43
CA ILE A 780 14.83 -6.16 -9.83
C ILE A 780 14.52 -4.94 -10.68
N SER A 781 13.33 -4.85 -11.28
CA SER A 781 12.95 -3.67 -12.05
C SER A 781 11.44 -3.46 -12.15
N TYR A 782 11.08 -2.19 -12.33
CA TYR A 782 9.75 -1.73 -12.66
C TYR A 782 9.81 -1.01 -14.01
N LEU A 783 8.71 -0.97 -14.75
CA LEU A 783 8.58 -0.17 -15.96
C LEU A 783 7.13 0.28 -16.14
N TRP A 784 6.92 1.59 -16.12
CA TRP A 784 5.66 2.25 -16.39
C TRP A 784 5.58 2.72 -17.84
N GLU A 785 4.50 2.34 -18.52
CA GLU A 785 4.20 2.79 -19.88
C GLU A 785 2.78 3.32 -19.99
N GLN A 786 2.61 4.49 -20.58
CA GLN A 786 1.29 5.00 -20.92
C GLN A 786 0.74 4.25 -22.16
N THR A 787 -0.44 3.66 -22.03
CA THR A 787 -1.06 2.86 -23.10
C THR A 787 -2.25 3.57 -23.77
N ALA A 788 -2.90 4.52 -23.10
CA ALA A 788 -4.00 5.31 -23.66
C ALA A 788 -4.16 6.71 -23.04
N GLY A 789 -4.91 7.57 -23.72
CA GLY A 789 -5.22 8.94 -23.30
C GLY A 789 -4.33 10.00 -23.95
N ILE A 790 -4.39 11.24 -23.45
CA ILE A 790 -3.51 12.33 -23.87
C ILE A 790 -2.07 12.05 -23.42
N SER A 791 -1.09 12.18 -24.30
CA SER A 791 0.30 11.82 -23.98
C SER A 791 0.87 12.70 -22.86
N VAL A 792 1.47 12.05 -21.86
CA VAL A 792 2.16 12.68 -20.72
C VAL A 792 3.63 12.27 -20.69
N THR A 793 4.47 13.08 -20.05
CA THR A 793 5.89 12.73 -19.85
C THR A 793 6.02 12.08 -18.47
N LEU A 794 6.33 10.78 -18.46
CA LEU A 794 6.60 10.06 -17.22
C LEU A 794 8.01 10.38 -16.70
N VAL A 795 8.09 10.74 -15.44
CA VAL A 795 9.31 10.85 -14.65
C VAL A 795 9.45 9.59 -13.82
N ASN A 796 10.69 9.10 -13.72
CA ASN A 796 11.04 7.86 -13.04
C ASN A 796 10.25 6.61 -13.49
N PRO A 797 10.03 6.37 -14.80
CA PRO A 797 9.22 5.25 -15.26
C PRO A 797 9.80 3.88 -14.89
N SER A 798 11.08 3.80 -14.49
CA SER A 798 11.73 2.53 -14.15
C SER A 798 11.72 2.19 -12.65
N ALA A 799 11.01 2.96 -11.83
CA ALA A 799 10.84 2.71 -10.40
C ALA A 799 9.43 2.22 -10.07
N SER A 800 9.23 1.72 -8.85
CA SER A 800 7.91 1.33 -8.33
C SER A 800 6.91 2.48 -8.36
N GLN A 801 7.41 3.72 -8.31
CA GLN A 801 6.61 4.92 -8.50
C GLN A 801 7.10 5.71 -9.72
N ALA A 802 6.17 6.04 -10.60
CA ALA A 802 6.37 6.99 -11.69
C ALA A 802 5.37 8.13 -11.54
N TYR A 803 5.67 9.29 -12.09
CA TYR A 803 4.75 10.42 -12.03
C TYR A 803 4.78 11.26 -13.30
N PHE A 804 3.74 12.05 -13.53
CA PHE A 804 3.66 12.96 -14.66
C PHE A 804 2.85 14.20 -14.31
N ASP A 805 3.18 15.32 -14.93
CA ASP A 805 2.40 16.54 -14.76
C ASP A 805 1.05 16.45 -15.48
N ILE A 806 -0.03 16.81 -14.80
CA ILE A 806 -1.38 16.88 -15.35
C ILE A 806 -1.37 17.86 -16.52
N PRO A 807 -1.68 17.42 -17.75
CA PRO A 807 -1.79 18.32 -18.88
C PRO A 807 -2.92 19.33 -18.63
N THR A 808 -2.81 20.53 -19.19
CA THR A 808 -3.96 21.43 -19.20
C THR A 808 -5.13 20.77 -19.92
N ILE A 809 -6.23 20.55 -19.19
CA ILE A 809 -7.45 19.95 -19.71
C ILE A 809 -8.62 20.92 -19.57
N THR A 810 -9.57 20.84 -20.51
CA THR A 810 -10.80 21.65 -20.51
C THR A 810 -12.04 20.83 -20.22
N ASN A 811 -11.91 19.51 -20.13
CA ASN A 811 -12.95 18.52 -19.85
C ASN A 811 -12.30 17.32 -19.18
N THR A 812 -13.08 16.50 -18.47
CA THR A 812 -12.59 15.23 -17.90
C THR A 812 -11.93 14.33 -18.96
N VAL A 813 -10.76 13.78 -18.64
CA VAL A 813 -10.02 12.84 -19.51
C VAL A 813 -9.61 11.58 -18.74
N GLU A 814 -9.51 10.45 -19.44
CA GLU A 814 -8.94 9.22 -18.89
C GLU A 814 -7.57 8.92 -19.51
N LEU A 815 -6.62 8.53 -18.68
CA LEU A 815 -5.30 8.04 -19.06
C LEU A 815 -5.16 6.59 -18.57
N ARG A 816 -4.49 5.73 -19.33
CA ARG A 816 -4.21 4.35 -18.93
C ARG A 816 -2.71 4.11 -18.89
N PHE A 817 -2.25 3.45 -17.83
CA PHE A 817 -0.85 3.11 -17.63
C PHE A 817 -0.71 1.64 -17.29
N THR A 818 0.27 0.98 -17.88
CA THR A 818 0.65 -0.39 -17.57
C THR A 818 1.93 -0.36 -16.76
N LEU A 819 1.91 -1.01 -15.59
CA LEU A 819 3.11 -1.36 -14.85
C LEU A 819 3.60 -2.72 -15.32
N THR A 820 4.89 -2.84 -15.64
CA THR A 820 5.60 -4.10 -15.84
C THR A 820 6.60 -4.28 -14.70
N VAL A 821 6.57 -5.43 -14.04
CA VAL A 821 7.48 -5.83 -12.96
C VAL A 821 8.35 -6.98 -13.48
N THR A 822 9.67 -6.90 -13.28
CA THR A 822 10.62 -7.99 -13.62
C THR A 822 11.33 -8.50 -12.37
N ASP A 823 11.40 -9.82 -12.20
CA ASP A 823 12.14 -10.48 -11.13
C ASP A 823 13.64 -10.70 -11.44
N ASP A 824 14.38 -11.19 -10.44
CA ASP A 824 15.83 -11.42 -10.44
C ASP A 824 16.31 -12.49 -11.42
N ILE A 825 15.38 -13.21 -12.05
CA ILE A 825 15.63 -14.24 -13.05
C ILE A 825 14.95 -13.94 -14.40
N GLY A 826 14.40 -12.73 -14.54
CA GLY A 826 13.95 -12.11 -15.78
C GLY A 826 12.51 -12.41 -16.21
N ALA A 827 11.65 -13.03 -15.38
CA ALA A 827 10.23 -13.12 -15.73
C ALA A 827 9.50 -11.82 -15.39
N ILE A 828 8.38 -11.61 -16.10
CA ILE A 828 7.64 -10.36 -16.06
C ILE A 828 6.17 -10.58 -15.74
N ALA A 829 5.58 -9.61 -15.05
CA ALA A 829 4.15 -9.49 -14.90
C ALA A 829 3.69 -8.05 -15.11
N THR A 830 2.42 -7.90 -15.49
CA THR A 830 1.85 -6.59 -15.81
C THR A 830 0.52 -6.37 -15.12
N ASP A 831 0.25 -5.12 -14.76
CA ASP A 831 -1.06 -4.67 -14.29
C ASP A 831 -1.37 -3.27 -14.85
N GLU A 832 -2.65 -2.89 -14.94
CA GLU A 832 -3.08 -1.61 -15.50
C GLU A 832 -3.81 -0.76 -14.46
N VAL A 833 -3.56 0.56 -14.48
CA VAL A 833 -4.28 1.55 -13.71
C VAL A 833 -4.88 2.62 -14.63
N VAL A 834 -6.11 3.04 -14.33
CA VAL A 834 -6.78 4.15 -15.00
C VAL A 834 -6.69 5.41 -14.15
N ILE A 835 -6.26 6.51 -14.75
CA ILE A 835 -6.26 7.84 -14.13
C ILE A 835 -7.32 8.70 -14.82
N THR A 836 -8.35 9.06 -14.08
CA THR A 836 -9.40 10.00 -14.51
C THR A 836 -9.04 11.39 -14.03
N ILE A 837 -8.70 12.30 -14.94
CA ILE A 837 -8.43 13.70 -14.60
C ILE A 837 -9.72 14.50 -14.83
N THR A 838 -10.28 15.07 -13.77
CA THR A 838 -11.48 15.91 -13.72
C THR A 838 -11.10 17.39 -13.62
N THR A 839 -12.01 18.34 -13.73
CA THR A 839 -11.75 19.78 -13.42
C THR A 839 -12.49 20.12 -12.13
N SER A 840 -11.88 20.79 -11.13
CA SER A 840 -12.60 21.08 -9.88
C SER A 840 -13.82 21.96 -10.10
N GLU A 841 -14.98 21.50 -9.63
CA GLU A 841 -16.13 22.37 -9.40
C GLU A 841 -15.93 23.19 -8.12
N PRO A 842 -16.30 24.47 -8.07
CA PRO A 842 -16.47 25.18 -6.80
C PRO A 842 -17.75 24.70 -6.08
N PRO A 843 -17.71 24.49 -4.74
CA PRO A 843 -18.85 23.95 -3.99
C PRO A 843 -20.07 24.87 -4.03
N LEU A 844 -21.25 24.23 -3.98
CA LEU A 844 -22.55 24.87 -3.78
C LEU A 844 -22.57 25.64 -2.46
N ILE A 845 -23.05 26.88 -2.44
CA ILE A 845 -23.42 27.51 -1.17
C ILE A 845 -24.69 26.80 -0.72
N THR A 846 -24.66 25.92 0.29
CA THR A 846 -25.80 25.13 0.77
C THR A 846 -26.42 25.68 2.06
N GLY A 847 -25.63 26.31 2.95
CA GLY A 847 -26.08 26.84 4.25
C GLY A 847 -26.73 28.24 4.25
N ALA A 848 -27.40 28.56 5.36
CA ALA A 848 -27.95 29.89 5.66
C ALA A 848 -26.85 30.96 5.65
N ARG A 849 -27.15 32.13 5.07
CA ARG A 849 -26.21 33.26 4.98
C ARG A 849 -26.69 34.46 5.79
N ASP A 850 -25.75 35.24 6.32
CA ASP A 850 -26.02 36.44 7.14
C ASP A 850 -25.93 37.74 6.34
N ASP A 851 -25.29 37.68 5.18
CA ASP A 851 -25.12 38.75 4.23
C ASP A 851 -25.35 38.28 2.79
N ALA A 852 -25.78 39.20 1.94
CA ALA A 852 -25.83 39.00 0.49
C ALA A 852 -25.65 40.34 -0.21
N ASN A 853 -24.77 40.37 -1.21
CA ASN A 853 -24.60 41.51 -2.09
C ASN A 853 -25.17 41.16 -3.46
N VAL A 854 -26.39 41.64 -3.72
CA VAL A 854 -27.23 41.14 -4.81
C VAL A 854 -27.29 42.12 -5.97
N PHE A 855 -26.96 41.64 -7.17
CA PHE A 855 -27.26 42.37 -8.39
C PHE A 855 -28.51 41.81 -9.06
N TYR A 856 -29.52 42.65 -9.25
CA TYR A 856 -30.79 42.27 -9.88
C TYR A 856 -30.84 42.71 -11.35
N LEU A 857 -31.07 41.78 -12.26
CA LEU A 857 -31.22 42.05 -13.68
C LEU A 857 -32.64 41.66 -14.14
N GLY A 858 -33.43 42.64 -14.56
CA GLY A 858 -34.81 42.35 -14.94
C GLY A 858 -35.61 43.48 -15.55
N HIS A 859 -36.93 43.39 -15.41
CA HIS A 859 -37.87 44.35 -15.97
C HIS A 859 -38.87 44.75 -14.87
N SER A 860 -40.07 45.19 -15.25
CA SER A 860 -41.09 45.70 -14.32
C SER A 860 -41.53 44.73 -13.21
N LEU A 861 -41.23 43.43 -13.31
CA LEU A 861 -41.48 42.44 -12.25
C LEU A 861 -40.37 42.38 -11.19
N MET A 862 -39.20 42.97 -11.47
CA MET A 862 -38.06 43.14 -10.57
C MET A 862 -37.83 44.62 -10.21
N ASP A 863 -38.77 45.49 -10.57
CA ASP A 863 -38.63 46.93 -10.37
C ASP A 863 -39.00 47.37 -8.96
N ASN A 864 -38.55 48.58 -8.62
CA ASN A 864 -38.72 49.16 -7.30
C ASN A 864 -40.22 49.18 -6.90
N PRO A 865 -40.57 48.95 -5.62
CA PRO A 865 -39.68 48.81 -4.48
C PRO A 865 -39.31 47.34 -4.12
N LEU A 866 -39.29 46.38 -5.05
CA LEU A 866 -39.07 44.96 -4.67
C LEU A 866 -37.67 44.70 -4.08
N PRO A 867 -36.54 45.08 -4.72
CA PRO A 867 -35.21 44.96 -4.11
C PRO A 867 -35.09 45.65 -2.75
N GLU A 868 -35.73 46.81 -2.59
CA GLU A 868 -35.77 47.55 -1.32
C GLU A 868 -36.51 46.80 -0.22
N LEU A 869 -37.65 46.16 -0.55
CA LEU A 869 -38.39 45.35 0.41
C LEU A 869 -37.56 44.15 0.86
N ILE A 870 -36.85 43.48 -0.05
CA ILE A 870 -35.94 42.38 0.28
C ILE A 870 -34.85 42.85 1.26
N ALA A 871 -34.22 43.99 0.98
CA ALA A 871 -33.21 44.58 1.85
C ALA A 871 -33.75 44.95 3.23
N GLN A 872 -34.91 45.59 3.31
CA GLN A 872 -35.49 45.97 4.59
C GLN A 872 -35.92 44.75 5.41
N SER A 873 -36.47 43.73 4.76
CA SER A 873 -36.84 42.48 5.44
C SER A 873 -35.62 41.74 5.97
N ALA A 874 -34.53 41.67 5.20
CA ALA A 874 -33.25 41.16 5.68
C ALA A 874 -32.73 41.96 6.89
N THR A 875 -32.71 43.29 6.81
CA THR A 875 -32.32 44.14 7.95
C THR A 875 -33.21 43.92 9.17
N SER A 876 -34.52 43.75 8.99
CA SER A 876 -35.45 43.52 10.10
C SER A 876 -35.20 42.21 10.84
N LEU A 877 -34.65 41.22 10.13
CA LEU A 877 -34.30 39.90 10.65
C LEU A 877 -32.83 39.80 11.10
N GLY A 878 -32.08 40.91 11.05
CA GLY A 878 -30.69 41.00 11.51
C GLY A 878 -29.63 40.68 10.45
N GLN A 879 -30.00 40.56 9.18
CA GLN A 879 -29.08 40.33 8.06
C GLN A 879 -28.70 41.64 7.36
N THR A 880 -27.57 41.62 6.65
CA THR A 880 -27.13 42.73 5.80
C THR A 880 -27.45 42.45 4.34
N ASN A 881 -27.90 43.48 3.62
CA ASN A 881 -28.15 43.41 2.18
C ASN A 881 -27.57 44.66 1.52
N THR A 882 -26.73 44.48 0.50
CA THR A 882 -26.47 45.55 -0.46
C THR A 882 -26.96 45.13 -1.83
N PHE A 883 -27.51 46.04 -2.60
CA PHE A 883 -28.00 45.70 -3.92
C PHE A 883 -27.80 46.82 -4.93
N ASP A 884 -27.77 46.41 -6.20
CA ASP A 884 -27.85 47.27 -7.37
C ASP A 884 -28.69 46.55 -8.43
N HIS A 885 -29.16 47.27 -9.44
CA HIS A 885 -30.04 46.68 -10.44
C HIS A 885 -29.93 47.29 -11.83
N GLN A 886 -30.20 46.44 -12.83
CA GLN A 886 -30.42 46.83 -14.22
C GLN A 886 -31.86 46.49 -14.62
N ASN A 887 -32.68 47.52 -14.83
CA ASN A 887 -34.06 47.35 -15.26
C ASN A 887 -34.33 47.91 -16.66
N LEU A 888 -34.83 47.06 -17.56
CA LEU A 888 -35.33 47.43 -18.89
C LEU A 888 -36.81 47.06 -18.98
N VAL A 889 -37.71 48.07 -19.05
CA VAL A 889 -39.16 47.83 -19.05
C VAL A 889 -39.58 46.92 -20.22
N GLY A 890 -40.15 45.76 -19.89
CA GLY A 890 -40.55 44.72 -20.85
C GLY A 890 -39.38 44.07 -21.61
N GLY A 891 -38.14 44.27 -21.17
CA GLY A 891 -36.95 43.72 -21.81
C GLY A 891 -36.77 42.24 -21.52
N ASN A 892 -36.51 41.46 -22.56
CA ASN A 892 -36.03 40.08 -22.46
C ASN A 892 -34.51 40.04 -22.19
N LEU A 893 -33.96 38.87 -21.86
CA LEU A 893 -32.54 38.71 -21.55
C LEU A 893 -31.63 39.20 -22.70
N THR A 894 -31.99 38.91 -23.95
CA THR A 894 -31.24 39.41 -25.12
C THR A 894 -31.19 40.93 -25.19
N SER A 895 -32.32 41.59 -24.96
CA SER A 895 -32.41 43.06 -24.95
C SER A 895 -31.62 43.67 -23.79
N GLN A 896 -31.58 42.98 -22.65
CA GLN A 896 -30.79 43.36 -21.48
C GLN A 896 -29.28 43.23 -21.73
N TRP A 897 -28.87 42.17 -22.43
CA TRP A 897 -27.48 41.97 -22.82
C TRP A 897 -27.02 43.01 -23.84
N ASP A 898 -27.86 43.31 -24.84
CA ASP A 898 -27.58 44.23 -25.94
C ASP A 898 -27.76 45.71 -25.59
N MET A 899 -28.19 46.02 -24.35
CA MET A 899 -28.40 47.39 -23.92
C MET A 899 -27.08 48.20 -24.03
N LEU A 900 -27.19 49.43 -24.56
CA LEU A 900 -26.03 50.32 -24.68
C LEU A 900 -25.46 50.63 -23.30
N PHE A 901 -24.13 50.55 -23.20
CA PHE A 901 -23.38 50.78 -21.96
C PHE A 901 -23.85 52.03 -21.20
N ASN A 902 -24.26 51.83 -19.95
CA ASN A 902 -24.65 52.90 -19.04
C ASN A 902 -23.74 52.89 -17.80
N PRO A 903 -22.95 53.93 -17.52
CA PRO A 903 -22.04 53.93 -16.37
C PRO A 903 -22.73 53.88 -14.99
N SER A 904 -24.06 53.92 -14.91
CA SER A 904 -24.82 53.71 -13.67
C SER A 904 -25.91 52.65 -13.88
N GLY A 905 -25.86 51.56 -13.11
CA GLY A 905 -26.83 50.46 -13.15
C GLY A 905 -26.64 49.44 -14.29
N ASP A 906 -25.49 49.43 -14.98
CA ASP A 906 -25.15 48.40 -15.97
C ASP A 906 -24.47 47.21 -15.28
N PHE A 907 -24.96 46.00 -15.54
CA PHE A 907 -24.44 44.77 -14.92
C PHE A 907 -22.94 44.59 -15.14
N ARG A 908 -22.42 45.02 -16.30
CA ARG A 908 -20.98 44.89 -16.62
C ARG A 908 -20.13 45.77 -15.74
N VAL A 909 -20.62 46.95 -15.38
CA VAL A 909 -19.92 47.86 -14.48
C VAL A 909 -20.01 47.34 -13.06
N SER A 910 -21.23 47.09 -12.58
CA SER A 910 -21.47 46.76 -11.18
C SER A 910 -20.86 45.41 -10.80
N LEU A 911 -21.06 44.35 -11.59
CA LEU A 911 -20.46 43.04 -11.29
C LEU A 911 -18.93 43.08 -11.39
N SER A 912 -18.36 43.84 -12.34
CA SER A 912 -16.88 43.95 -12.45
C SER A 912 -16.18 44.59 -11.25
N THR A 913 -16.93 45.20 -10.32
CA THR A 913 -16.38 45.70 -9.06
C THR A 913 -15.97 44.57 -8.10
N GLY A 914 -16.48 43.35 -8.31
CA GLY A 914 -16.29 42.22 -7.40
C GLY A 914 -17.05 42.36 -6.08
N ASN A 915 -17.98 43.32 -5.96
CA ASN A 915 -18.71 43.55 -4.71
C ASN A 915 -19.99 42.71 -4.57
N TYR A 916 -20.45 42.05 -5.65
CA TYR A 916 -21.71 41.30 -5.66
C TYR A 916 -21.43 39.81 -5.74
N ASP A 917 -21.90 39.07 -4.73
CA ASP A 917 -21.78 37.62 -4.61
C ASP A 917 -23.02 36.88 -5.10
N THR A 918 -24.09 37.60 -5.41
CA THR A 918 -25.36 37.02 -5.83
C THR A 918 -25.88 37.74 -7.06
N PHE A 919 -26.21 37.00 -8.11
CA PHE A 919 -26.76 37.54 -9.36
C PHE A 919 -28.14 36.94 -9.62
N VAL A 920 -29.18 37.78 -9.66
CA VAL A 920 -30.56 37.36 -9.93
C VAL A 920 -30.97 37.88 -11.28
N MET A 921 -31.35 36.98 -12.19
CA MET A 921 -31.86 37.34 -13.52
C MET A 921 -33.29 36.85 -13.72
N ILE A 922 -34.08 37.59 -14.50
CA ILE A 922 -35.42 37.20 -14.94
C ILE A 922 -35.58 37.42 -16.45
N GLU A 923 -36.25 36.47 -17.11
CA GLU A 923 -36.67 36.58 -18.51
C GLU A 923 -38.05 37.27 -18.61
N ALA A 924 -38.35 37.89 -19.74
CA ALA A 924 -39.64 38.54 -19.97
C ALA A 924 -40.83 37.56 -19.89
N ASN A 925 -42.00 38.12 -19.53
CA ASN A 925 -43.30 37.45 -19.52
C ASN A 925 -43.54 36.74 -20.87
N ALA A 926 -44.38 35.69 -20.91
CA ALA A 926 -44.48 34.80 -22.09
C ALA A 926 -43.16 34.07 -22.40
N VAL A 927 -42.57 33.45 -21.37
CA VAL A 927 -41.26 32.76 -21.42
C VAL A 927 -41.10 31.80 -22.61
N GLN A 928 -42.16 31.07 -22.99
CA GLN A 928 -42.11 30.15 -24.14
C GLN A 928 -41.85 30.87 -25.48
N ASP A 929 -42.44 32.04 -25.68
CA ASP A 929 -42.22 32.84 -26.88
C ASP A 929 -40.79 33.37 -26.91
N HIS A 930 -40.26 33.82 -25.77
CA HIS A 930 -38.88 34.31 -25.68
C HIS A 930 -37.84 33.20 -25.86
N ILE A 931 -38.06 32.02 -25.27
CA ILE A 931 -37.24 30.82 -25.55
C ILE A 931 -37.21 30.53 -27.06
N THR A 932 -38.34 30.68 -27.75
CA THR A 932 -38.44 30.38 -29.19
C THR A 932 -37.77 31.44 -30.06
N TRP A 933 -37.87 32.72 -29.71
CA TRP A 933 -37.57 33.83 -30.63
C TRP A 933 -36.46 34.78 -30.16
N SER A 934 -35.96 34.64 -28.94
CA SER A 934 -35.05 35.61 -28.29
C SER A 934 -33.77 34.98 -27.75
N ASP A 935 -33.35 33.79 -28.20
CA ASP A 935 -32.12 33.10 -27.77
C ASP A 935 -31.91 33.05 -26.23
N THR A 936 -33.00 32.86 -25.49
CA THR A 936 -33.01 32.87 -24.02
C THR A 936 -31.95 31.94 -23.43
N TYR A 937 -31.80 30.71 -23.96
CA TYR A 937 -30.79 29.76 -23.46
C TYR A 937 -29.36 30.23 -23.69
N GLY A 938 -29.06 30.76 -24.88
CA GLY A 938 -27.73 31.25 -25.22
C GLY A 938 -27.34 32.46 -24.38
N VAL A 939 -28.26 33.40 -24.19
CA VAL A 939 -27.97 34.63 -23.44
C VAL A 939 -28.00 34.41 -21.92
N ALA A 940 -28.84 33.51 -21.41
CA ALA A 940 -28.77 33.10 -20.00
C ALA A 940 -27.40 32.51 -19.66
N LEU A 941 -26.82 31.71 -20.57
CA LEU A 941 -25.45 31.20 -20.41
C LEU A 941 -24.39 32.32 -20.44
N GLN A 942 -24.56 33.33 -21.30
CA GLN A 942 -23.64 34.47 -21.34
C GLN A 942 -23.66 35.30 -20.06
N PHE A 943 -24.85 35.56 -19.50
CA PHE A 943 -24.98 36.22 -18.20
C PHE A 943 -24.36 35.39 -17.08
N TYR A 944 -24.61 34.09 -17.07
CA TYR A 944 -24.02 33.17 -16.11
C TYR A 944 -22.49 33.20 -16.17
N ASP A 945 -21.89 33.02 -17.35
CA ASP A 945 -20.44 33.04 -17.54
C ASP A 945 -19.82 34.36 -17.08
N PHE A 946 -20.49 35.48 -17.37
CA PHE A 946 -20.03 36.80 -16.94
C PHE A 946 -20.08 36.97 -15.42
N ALA A 947 -21.20 36.59 -14.79
CA ALA A 947 -21.37 36.70 -13.35
C ALA A 947 -20.39 35.79 -12.59
N MET A 948 -20.24 34.54 -13.02
CA MET A 948 -19.27 33.59 -12.45
C MET A 948 -17.83 34.08 -12.57
N GLY A 949 -17.49 34.80 -13.66
CA GLY A 949 -16.17 35.40 -13.82
C GLY A 949 -15.91 36.66 -12.99
N SER A 950 -16.94 37.24 -12.35
CA SER A 950 -16.84 38.51 -11.64
C SER A 950 -16.63 38.39 -10.12
N HIS A 951 -16.95 37.24 -9.53
CA HIS A 951 -16.79 37.01 -8.09
C HIS A 951 -16.57 35.53 -7.80
N ALA A 952 -15.54 35.20 -7.01
CA ALA A 952 -15.20 33.81 -6.66
C ALA A 952 -16.34 33.07 -5.94
N ASN A 953 -17.15 33.82 -5.19
CA ASN A 953 -18.30 33.28 -4.46
C ASN A 953 -19.66 33.54 -5.12
N MET A 954 -19.71 33.80 -6.43
CA MET A 954 -20.97 34.05 -7.14
C MET A 954 -21.98 32.90 -6.98
N GLN A 955 -23.24 33.24 -6.68
CA GLN A 955 -24.39 32.37 -6.84
C GLN A 955 -25.39 33.02 -7.80
N VAL A 956 -25.72 32.30 -8.87
CA VAL A 956 -26.69 32.76 -9.88
C VAL A 956 -28.06 32.20 -9.59
N TYR A 957 -29.08 33.05 -9.65
CA TYR A 957 -30.49 32.68 -9.53
C TYR A 957 -31.28 33.10 -10.78
N LEU A 958 -32.16 32.22 -11.23
CA LEU A 958 -33.21 32.55 -12.19
C LEU A 958 -34.52 32.77 -11.44
N TYR A 959 -35.06 33.98 -11.55
CA TYR A 959 -36.34 34.35 -10.97
C TYR A 959 -37.49 34.04 -11.93
N GLU A 960 -38.39 33.15 -11.49
CA GLU A 960 -39.58 32.73 -12.23
C GLU A 960 -40.67 33.81 -12.23
N GLY A 961 -40.99 34.32 -13.41
CA GLY A 961 -42.13 35.24 -13.64
C GLY A 961 -43.46 34.53 -13.94
N TRP A 962 -44.51 35.31 -14.17
CA TRP A 962 -45.89 34.82 -14.41
C TRP A 962 -46.61 35.57 -15.54
N GLN A 963 -47.70 34.98 -16.02
CA GLN A 963 -48.63 35.60 -16.99
C GLN A 963 -49.70 36.44 -16.30
N GLU A 964 -50.53 37.13 -17.09
CA GLU A 964 -51.67 37.90 -16.58
C GLU A 964 -52.67 37.04 -15.78
N TYR A 965 -53.01 37.45 -14.55
CA TYR A 965 -53.89 36.66 -13.65
C TYR A 965 -55.33 36.51 -14.17
N THR A 966 -55.73 37.37 -15.11
CA THR A 966 -57.09 37.37 -15.69
C THR A 966 -57.32 36.26 -16.73
N ARG A 967 -56.30 35.48 -17.06
CA ARG A 967 -56.40 34.34 -17.99
C ARG A 967 -57.23 33.21 -17.36
N ALA A 968 -58.09 32.59 -18.18
CA ALA A 968 -59.11 31.65 -17.70
C ALA A 968 -58.57 30.44 -16.91
N ASP A 969 -57.36 29.99 -17.23
CA ASP A 969 -56.69 28.85 -16.59
C ASP A 969 -55.37 29.27 -15.91
N TRP A 970 -55.23 30.53 -15.47
CA TRP A 970 -53.96 31.11 -14.98
C TRP A 970 -53.21 30.24 -13.96
N ARG A 971 -53.90 29.70 -12.95
CA ARG A 971 -53.29 28.80 -11.95
C ARG A 971 -52.69 27.54 -12.58
N ALA A 972 -53.32 26.97 -13.61
CA ALA A 972 -52.80 25.81 -14.33
C ALA A 972 -51.68 26.19 -15.32
N GLU A 973 -51.72 27.41 -15.87
CA GLU A 973 -50.64 27.95 -16.70
C GLU A 973 -49.34 28.09 -15.89
N LEU A 974 -49.37 28.51 -14.62
CA LEU A 974 -48.16 28.56 -13.77
C LEU A 974 -47.45 27.19 -13.65
N THR A 975 -48.22 26.11 -13.56
CA THR A 975 -47.66 24.74 -13.55
C THR A 975 -47.17 24.30 -14.94
N THR A 976 -47.80 24.81 -16.00
CA THR A 976 -47.42 24.50 -17.39
C THR A 976 -46.17 25.27 -17.83
N ASP A 977 -45.96 26.48 -17.32
CA ASP A 977 -44.79 27.33 -17.60
C ASP A 977 -43.57 26.91 -16.78
N TRP A 978 -43.73 26.23 -15.64
CA TRP A 978 -42.63 25.80 -14.77
C TRP A 978 -41.51 25.01 -15.49
N PRO A 979 -41.80 24.01 -16.36
CA PRO A 979 -40.78 23.34 -17.17
C PRO A 979 -40.04 24.27 -18.15
N HIS A 980 -40.67 25.35 -18.61
CA HIS A 980 -40.00 26.34 -19.46
C HIS A 980 -38.98 27.16 -18.67
N TRP A 981 -39.35 27.61 -17.47
CA TRP A 981 -38.46 28.32 -16.56
C TRP A 981 -37.30 27.45 -16.06
N THR A 982 -37.60 26.27 -15.52
CA THR A 982 -36.56 25.33 -15.08
C THR A 982 -35.69 24.85 -16.24
N GLY A 983 -36.24 24.74 -17.45
CA GLY A 983 -35.47 24.44 -18.66
C GLY A 983 -34.38 25.48 -18.99
N ILE A 984 -34.55 26.75 -18.61
CA ILE A 984 -33.51 27.78 -18.80
C ILE A 984 -32.35 27.54 -17.84
N ALA A 985 -32.65 27.37 -16.55
CA ALA A 985 -31.65 27.03 -15.54
C ALA A 985 -30.95 25.69 -15.87
N ASP A 986 -31.74 24.64 -16.19
CA ASP A 986 -31.24 23.32 -16.54
C ASP A 986 -30.38 23.36 -17.81
N SER A 987 -30.68 24.23 -18.79
CA SER A 987 -29.83 24.42 -19.98
C SER A 987 -28.47 25.02 -19.63
N VAL A 988 -28.43 26.02 -18.74
CA VAL A 988 -27.15 26.60 -18.27
C VAL A 988 -26.38 25.57 -17.45
N ASN A 989 -27.05 24.91 -16.51
CA ASN A 989 -26.47 23.88 -15.64
C ASN A 989 -25.93 22.69 -16.44
N SER A 990 -26.61 22.31 -17.53
CA SER A 990 -26.13 21.26 -18.44
C SER A 990 -24.95 21.73 -19.28
N ALA A 991 -24.93 22.99 -19.72
CA ALA A 991 -23.83 23.58 -20.50
C ALA A 991 -22.59 23.89 -19.64
N ARG A 992 -22.76 23.95 -18.32
CA ARG A 992 -21.73 24.17 -17.30
C ARG A 992 -21.82 23.10 -16.21
N SER A 993 -22.00 21.85 -16.62
CA SER A 993 -21.84 20.69 -15.72
C SER A 993 -20.39 20.72 -15.24
N GLY A 994 -20.15 20.92 -13.96
CA GLY A 994 -18.83 21.35 -13.52
C GLY A 994 -18.83 22.61 -12.64
N SER A 995 -19.95 23.33 -12.56
CA SER A 995 -19.96 24.68 -11.98
C SER A 995 -21.20 24.91 -11.11
N ARG A 996 -21.14 25.90 -10.19
CA ARG A 996 -22.26 26.24 -9.31
C ARG A 996 -23.54 26.45 -10.14
N PRO A 997 -24.61 25.69 -9.90
CA PRO A 997 -25.79 25.74 -10.73
C PRO A 997 -26.53 27.08 -10.56
N VAL A 998 -27.24 27.45 -11.62
CA VAL A 998 -28.35 28.38 -11.54
C VAL A 998 -29.45 27.74 -10.71
N LEU A 999 -29.78 28.39 -9.59
CA LEU A 999 -30.88 28.03 -8.70
C LEU A 999 -32.14 28.83 -9.04
N MET A 1000 -33.30 28.39 -8.59
CA MET A 1000 -34.58 29.01 -8.90
C MET A 1000 -35.08 29.88 -7.74
N ILE A 1001 -35.57 31.09 -8.03
CA ILE A 1001 -36.48 31.83 -7.15
C ILE A 1001 -37.90 31.63 -7.69
N PRO A 1002 -38.76 30.83 -7.02
CA PRO A 1002 -39.99 30.28 -7.61
C PRO A 1002 -41.19 31.23 -7.46
N GLY A 1003 -41.13 32.41 -8.10
CA GLY A 1003 -42.16 33.45 -7.97
C GLY A 1003 -43.54 33.03 -8.49
N GLY A 1004 -43.59 32.38 -9.65
CA GLY A 1004 -44.83 31.85 -10.22
C GLY A 1004 -45.44 30.75 -9.35
N GLN A 1005 -44.64 29.80 -8.87
CA GLN A 1005 -45.13 28.76 -7.97
C GLN A 1005 -45.61 29.34 -6.63
N ALA A 1006 -44.94 30.36 -6.10
CA ALA A 1006 -45.36 31.05 -4.89
C ALA A 1006 -46.75 31.71 -5.06
N LEU A 1007 -46.98 32.43 -6.16
CA LEU A 1007 -48.30 33.00 -6.45
C LEU A 1007 -49.38 31.92 -6.65
N GLY A 1008 -49.02 30.78 -7.22
CA GLY A 1008 -49.91 29.61 -7.31
C GLY A 1008 -50.28 29.05 -5.93
N HIS A 1009 -49.31 28.95 -5.03
CA HIS A 1009 -49.54 28.50 -3.65
C HIS A 1009 -50.42 29.48 -2.86
N LEU A 1010 -50.20 30.78 -3.04
CA LEU A 1010 -51.07 31.81 -2.46
C LEU A 1010 -52.50 31.74 -3.02
N TYR A 1011 -52.66 31.53 -4.33
CA TYR A 1011 -53.97 31.32 -4.95
C TYR A 1011 -54.71 30.13 -4.32
N ASP A 1012 -54.01 29.01 -4.13
CA ASP A 1012 -54.58 27.80 -3.53
C ASP A 1012 -54.93 28.03 -2.05
N ALA A 1013 -54.11 28.78 -1.31
CA ALA A 1013 -54.37 29.17 0.08
C ALA A 1013 -55.60 30.07 0.22
N ILE A 1014 -55.80 31.03 -0.70
CA ILE A 1014 -57.02 31.87 -0.74
C ILE A 1014 -58.25 31.00 -0.99
N ALA A 1015 -58.18 30.08 -1.97
CA ALA A 1015 -59.27 29.17 -2.29
C ALA A 1015 -59.60 28.19 -1.13
N ALA A 1016 -58.58 27.78 -0.37
CA ALA A 1016 -58.72 26.95 0.83
C ALA A 1016 -59.21 27.75 2.06
N GLY A 1017 -59.22 29.08 1.99
CA GLY A 1017 -59.56 29.95 3.10
C GLY A 1017 -58.52 29.93 4.22
N THR A 1018 -57.24 29.67 3.92
CA THR A 1018 -56.13 29.70 4.87
C THR A 1018 -55.37 31.03 4.86
N ALA A 1019 -55.58 31.85 3.81
CA ALA A 1019 -55.16 33.25 3.74
C ALA A 1019 -56.32 34.17 4.16
N ASP A 1020 -56.70 34.15 5.45
CA ASP A 1020 -57.96 34.70 6.01
C ASP A 1020 -58.28 36.17 5.64
N SER A 1021 -57.28 36.96 5.25
CA SER A 1021 -57.43 38.39 4.90
C SER A 1021 -57.55 38.67 3.40
N LEU A 1022 -57.46 37.65 2.53
CA LEU A 1022 -57.59 37.78 1.08
C LEU A 1022 -58.74 36.89 0.58
N THR A 1023 -59.58 37.43 -0.32
CA THR A 1023 -60.73 36.68 -0.88
C THR A 1023 -60.56 36.32 -2.35
N ASP A 1024 -59.67 37.02 -3.06
CA ASP A 1024 -59.34 36.76 -4.46
C ASP A 1024 -57.88 37.12 -4.74
N ILE A 1025 -57.24 36.41 -5.68
CA ILE A 1025 -55.84 36.66 -6.03
C ILE A 1025 -55.62 38.06 -6.60
N SER A 1026 -56.63 38.67 -7.23
CA SER A 1026 -56.54 40.04 -7.75
C SER A 1026 -56.20 41.08 -6.67
N GLU A 1027 -56.42 40.76 -5.39
CA GLU A 1027 -56.12 41.64 -4.27
C GLU A 1027 -54.61 41.81 -4.00
N VAL A 1028 -53.73 41.01 -4.61
CA VAL A 1028 -52.27 41.21 -4.56
C VAL A 1028 -51.69 41.83 -5.83
N PHE A 1029 -52.55 42.19 -6.78
CA PHE A 1029 -52.18 42.80 -8.06
C PHE A 1029 -52.65 44.26 -8.17
N GLU A 1030 -51.86 45.08 -8.85
CA GLU A 1030 -52.21 46.48 -9.19
C GLU A 1030 -52.89 46.55 -10.57
N ASP A 1031 -52.41 45.74 -11.51
CA ASP A 1031 -53.01 45.51 -12.81
C ASP A 1031 -53.00 44.01 -13.17
N ALA A 1032 -53.23 43.63 -14.42
CA ALA A 1032 -53.31 42.22 -14.80
C ALA A 1032 -52.02 41.41 -14.52
N VAL A 1033 -50.84 42.02 -14.36
CA VAL A 1033 -49.55 41.32 -14.21
C VAL A 1033 -48.64 41.90 -13.12
N HIS A 1034 -48.71 43.19 -12.82
CA HIS A 1034 -47.88 43.83 -11.81
C HIS A 1034 -48.49 43.68 -10.41
N LEU A 1035 -47.65 43.32 -9.45
CA LEU A 1035 -48.03 43.19 -8.06
C LEU A 1035 -48.24 44.57 -7.43
N ASN A 1036 -49.30 44.67 -6.65
CA ASN A 1036 -49.46 45.80 -5.73
C ASN A 1036 -48.51 45.62 -4.54
N PRO A 1037 -48.47 46.56 -3.58
CA PRO A 1037 -47.53 46.46 -2.47
C PRO A 1037 -47.62 45.20 -1.62
N THR A 1038 -48.82 44.66 -1.39
CA THR A 1038 -49.01 43.40 -0.66
C THR A 1038 -48.41 42.23 -1.42
N GLY A 1039 -48.61 42.18 -2.74
CA GLY A 1039 -47.97 41.17 -3.60
C GLY A 1039 -46.46 41.31 -3.64
N LYS A 1040 -45.93 42.54 -3.74
CA LYS A 1040 -44.47 42.80 -3.72
C LYS A 1040 -43.84 42.39 -2.39
N TYR A 1041 -44.54 42.57 -1.26
CA TYR A 1041 -44.08 42.07 0.04
C TYR A 1041 -44.00 40.54 0.07
N TYR A 1042 -45.03 39.84 -0.41
CA TYR A 1042 -45.00 38.39 -0.51
C TYR A 1042 -43.82 37.90 -1.35
N MET A 1043 -43.59 38.54 -2.51
CA MET A 1043 -42.47 38.21 -3.38
C MET A 1043 -41.11 38.49 -2.73
N ALA A 1044 -41.00 39.58 -1.95
CA ALA A 1044 -39.79 39.86 -1.19
C ALA A 1044 -39.48 38.74 -0.18
N MET A 1045 -40.49 38.13 0.45
CA MET A 1045 -40.29 36.99 1.35
C MET A 1045 -39.77 35.76 0.60
N VAL A 1046 -40.24 35.50 -0.62
CA VAL A 1046 -39.78 34.38 -1.45
C VAL A 1046 -38.30 34.57 -1.86
N HIS A 1047 -37.95 35.79 -2.27
CA HIS A 1047 -36.58 36.16 -2.57
C HIS A 1047 -35.66 36.04 -1.35
N TYR A 1048 -36.07 36.62 -0.21
CA TYR A 1048 -35.31 36.52 1.04
C TYR A 1048 -35.10 35.06 1.43
N ALA A 1049 -36.17 34.27 1.45
CA ALA A 1049 -36.12 32.87 1.83
C ALA A 1049 -35.16 32.06 0.96
N THR A 1050 -35.12 32.34 -0.34
CA THR A 1050 -34.25 31.65 -1.29
C THR A 1050 -32.80 32.13 -1.20
N ILE A 1051 -32.57 33.45 -1.20
CA ILE A 1051 -31.22 34.04 -1.21
C ILE A 1051 -30.51 33.80 0.12
N TYR A 1052 -31.20 34.07 1.24
CA TYR A 1052 -30.62 33.92 2.58
C TYR A 1052 -30.73 32.50 3.14
N LYS A 1053 -31.57 31.65 2.51
CA LYS A 1053 -31.87 30.28 2.95
C LYS A 1053 -32.36 30.22 4.39
N ARG A 1054 -33.19 31.19 4.75
CA ARG A 1054 -33.72 31.40 6.10
C ARG A 1054 -35.22 31.61 6.04
N SER A 1055 -35.90 31.21 7.11
CA SER A 1055 -37.33 31.50 7.22
C SER A 1055 -37.56 33.02 7.27
N PRO A 1056 -38.43 33.58 6.40
CA PRO A 1056 -38.84 34.98 6.45
C PRO A 1056 -39.80 35.26 7.62
N VAL A 1057 -40.21 34.23 8.37
CA VAL A 1057 -41.16 34.37 9.48
C VAL A 1057 -40.58 35.24 10.57
N GLY A 1058 -41.30 36.31 10.92
CA GLY A 1058 -40.85 37.32 11.87
C GLY A 1058 -40.26 38.57 11.22
N ALA A 1059 -40.17 38.64 9.89
CA ALA A 1059 -39.82 39.88 9.21
C ALA A 1059 -40.84 40.98 9.57
N GLU A 1060 -40.35 42.20 9.83
CA GLU A 1060 -41.25 43.31 10.12
C GLU A 1060 -42.09 43.66 8.87
N PRO A 1061 -43.41 43.89 8.99
CA PRO A 1061 -44.24 44.37 7.88
C PRO A 1061 -43.85 45.82 7.59
N THR A 1062 -42.92 46.02 6.66
CA THR A 1062 -42.22 47.29 6.50
C THR A 1062 -43.13 48.40 5.96
N THR A 1063 -42.89 49.65 6.41
CA THR A 1063 -43.40 50.86 5.77
C THR A 1063 -42.29 51.51 4.96
N LEU A 1064 -42.51 51.80 3.68
CA LEU A 1064 -41.58 52.61 2.87
C LEU A 1064 -41.61 54.07 3.36
N SER A 1065 -40.72 54.44 4.29
CA SER A 1065 -40.52 55.84 4.65
C SER A 1065 -39.35 56.43 3.85
N GLY A 1066 -39.68 57.29 2.88
CA GLY A 1066 -38.71 58.09 2.13
C GLY A 1066 -38.62 57.70 0.66
N TRP A 1067 -38.61 58.72 -0.22
CA TRP A 1067 -38.42 58.65 -1.67
C TRP A 1067 -39.66 58.35 -2.53
N GLY A 1068 -40.59 59.32 -2.57
CA GLY A 1068 -41.22 59.77 -3.83
C GLY A 1068 -42.24 58.88 -4.56
N ALA A 1069 -42.40 57.60 -4.24
CA ALA A 1069 -43.49 56.76 -4.71
C ALA A 1069 -44.58 56.64 -3.62
N GLY A 1070 -45.86 56.63 -4.02
CA GLY A 1070 -47.00 56.59 -3.10
C GLY A 1070 -46.85 55.46 -2.07
N ILE A 1071 -46.98 55.83 -0.80
CA ILE A 1071 -46.81 54.95 0.37
C ILE A 1071 -47.87 53.84 0.29
N PRO A 1072 -47.48 52.56 0.29
CA PRO A 1072 -48.39 51.48 0.61
C PRO A 1072 -48.82 51.57 2.07
N GLU A 1073 -50.11 51.40 2.36
CA GLU A 1073 -50.55 51.06 3.71
C GLU A 1073 -49.78 49.80 4.16
N PRO A 1074 -49.32 49.72 5.43
CA PRO A 1074 -48.63 48.54 5.93
C PRO A 1074 -49.52 47.31 5.73
N VAL A 1075 -48.93 46.22 5.22
CA VAL A 1075 -49.61 44.93 5.19
C VAL A 1075 -50.03 44.61 6.61
N ASP A 1076 -51.31 44.29 6.80
CA ASP A 1076 -51.83 43.90 8.11
C ASP A 1076 -50.92 42.82 8.72
N ILE A 1077 -50.53 42.97 10.00
CA ILE A 1077 -49.54 42.09 10.66
C ILE A 1077 -49.96 40.62 10.58
N SER A 1078 -51.26 40.33 10.64
CA SER A 1078 -51.77 38.97 10.52
C SER A 1078 -51.61 38.42 9.11
N LEU A 1079 -51.86 39.25 8.09
CA LEU A 1079 -51.65 38.88 6.69
C LEU A 1079 -50.14 38.74 6.37
N ALA A 1080 -49.29 39.62 6.89
CA ALA A 1080 -47.85 39.56 6.66
C ALA A 1080 -47.24 38.24 7.17
N LEU A 1081 -47.64 37.78 8.36
CA LEU A 1081 -47.19 36.50 8.91
C LEU A 1081 -47.64 35.31 8.05
N GLN A 1082 -48.88 35.34 7.52
CA GLN A 1082 -49.38 34.31 6.61
C GLN A 1082 -48.56 34.27 5.31
N LEU A 1083 -48.25 35.44 4.74
CA LEU A 1083 -47.44 35.56 3.53
C LEU A 1083 -46.00 35.07 3.75
N GLN A 1084 -45.39 35.37 4.90
CA GLN A 1084 -44.07 34.83 5.28
C GLN A 1084 -44.07 33.30 5.34
N GLN A 1085 -45.08 32.73 5.99
CA GLN A 1085 -45.22 31.29 6.14
C GLN A 1085 -45.40 30.60 4.79
N LEU A 1086 -46.29 31.13 3.94
CA LEU A 1086 -46.53 30.61 2.58
C LEU A 1086 -45.28 30.73 1.70
N ALA A 1087 -44.47 31.78 1.87
CA ALA A 1087 -43.22 31.93 1.13
C ALA A 1087 -42.19 30.88 1.57
N TRP A 1088 -42.09 30.62 2.88
CA TRP A 1088 -41.21 29.59 3.42
C TRP A 1088 -41.60 28.20 2.89
N GLU A 1089 -42.87 27.84 2.97
CA GLU A 1089 -43.39 26.55 2.51
C GLU A 1089 -43.02 26.26 1.06
N VAL A 1090 -43.28 27.20 0.15
CA VAL A 1090 -42.99 27.02 -1.28
C VAL A 1090 -41.50 26.86 -1.55
N VAL A 1091 -40.67 27.66 -0.88
CA VAL A 1091 -39.22 27.62 -1.07
C VAL A 1091 -38.64 26.30 -0.55
N THR A 1092 -39.15 25.79 0.57
CA THR A 1092 -38.73 24.49 1.13
C THR A 1092 -39.29 23.30 0.35
N ASP A 1093 -40.53 23.39 -0.15
CA ASP A 1093 -41.14 22.33 -0.98
C ASP A 1093 -40.39 22.16 -2.31
N LEU A 1094 -39.74 23.23 -2.76
CA LEU A 1094 -38.92 23.26 -3.96
C LEU A 1094 -37.41 23.28 -3.66
N SER A 1095 -36.99 22.77 -2.49
CA SER A 1095 -35.60 22.71 -2.02
C SER A 1095 -34.58 22.27 -3.07
N ALA A 1096 -34.91 21.22 -3.85
CA ALA A 1096 -34.06 20.71 -4.93
C ALA A 1096 -33.78 21.72 -6.05
N ARG A 1097 -34.59 22.78 -6.17
CA ARG A 1097 -34.45 23.85 -7.18
C ARG A 1097 -34.03 25.18 -6.55
N THR A 1098 -34.43 25.45 -5.31
CA THR A 1098 -34.12 26.70 -4.58
C THR A 1098 -32.79 26.63 -3.84
N GLY A 1099 -32.31 25.41 -3.56
CA GLY A 1099 -31.11 25.16 -2.76
C GLY A 1099 -31.32 25.40 -1.26
N VAL A 1100 -32.55 25.55 -0.77
CA VAL A 1100 -32.85 25.71 0.66
C VAL A 1100 -33.11 24.34 1.29
N GLU A 1101 -32.37 23.97 2.32
CA GLU A 1101 -32.48 22.68 3.03
C GLU A 1101 -33.45 22.70 4.23
#